data_AF-A0A2P5I7M9-F1
#
_entry.id   AF-A0A2P5I7M9-F1
#
_cell.length_a   1.000
_cell.length_b   1.000
_cell.length_c   1.000
_cell.angle_alpha   90.00
_cell.angle_beta   90.00
_cell.angle_gamma   90.00
#
_symmetry.space_group_name_H-M   'P 1'
#
loop_
_entity.id
_entity.type
_entity.pdbx_description
1 polymer ?
#
loop_
_entity_poly.entity_id
_entity_poly.type
_entity_poly.pdbx_seq_one_letter_code
_entity_poly.pdbx_strand_id
1 'polypeptide(L)'
;MLGLGGTTPLEQPSPQTRTPGSRISVTSSGIQPSPSAYSQLASLLESDPLSNLNHQLPVSPAVTLDEFDQECSGLIEGFEPRSHLFPEVRSIQLPKTRLFVTPFQIFESWQMLNQRERTGLRGGLQASAAGVGKSYIVISSLVLRARIFESARLVKKYWSLAPATGSSQRARPAPAKHLPSTTRGSGHSCPSQAKNDILCYCVPSSKARAFVDAAIAPRGAALIQAPFGVIPQWIDIFESANLDPSAYNLVISHPATPPRLKRDFTRIIKTLDQPAAKGSDQAPETYIFLAPLNSQKVLETFTSGNVALGCQMCDESHLAMKLETGAMAISKAQANTGDGLDLWLVSATPIRLLEDFELPVQIFSSSSDLGRCTAMATLVTAHTNARSSTKELENFRALWSRVFDNRLVRRNTVSKQFNGRSITGLRVTRPDSKWLETPMQHINNVQAVALFTREVIRENARVAKLNGEVFKPDYTLMNIYSRLHFVALFPGAAGLIRRGELNVEDAKVREQIGNIKVTDKLKVENVVSFSRHVEEAARGSPMLEFILAEIGRMRADKEQREEIPGLQETPRRENLGLKKMVIITPNLGTAVMLTIFLQRRIAALNPVCLHAHASPEHRDAALRSFESLTARKNARHSYVLITPYAVGGTGLNLQSANYQIFSFPPNSRDMQTQGFARTNRTGQRLTLHHTVLIMQDNPAHKINMVNFANRTILGDPFDDLRRPLVLAAPDGMKRVQRLADWGYVLYKHEVDYKAVELVYAKTIEDAQCHSREIIHPGHSSEENLDILDYFDAGSVAGDTLAISEAWNSFDKRPRHETLSLRDILLAFWVNELDRPARGLKRILYYLVKEETLRYRLWPAIYNLMGVNQTQDLLIRREGESAQEQEAFATLLRTSPFGIGIQKMLDEYSEFAGVQIRSFEFLPEPPSDWTDELSFQFRITLT
;
A
#
# COMPACT_ATOMS: atom_id res chain seq x y z
N MET A 1 71.29 -30.57 13.79
CA MET A 1 72.49 -30.43 12.94
C MET A 1 72.22 -31.08 11.60
N LEU A 2 71.22 -30.51 10.95
CA LEU A 2 70.01 -31.18 10.44
C LEU A 2 69.29 -30.12 9.57
N GLY A 3 68.44 -30.43 8.59
CA GLY A 3 67.80 -31.68 8.25
C GLY A 3 67.13 -31.59 6.88
N LEU A 4 66.92 -32.76 6.30
CA LEU A 4 66.56 -33.04 4.91
C LEU A 4 65.04 -33.12 4.67
N GLY A 5 64.60 -32.70 3.47
CA GLY A 5 63.70 -33.46 2.57
C GLY A 5 62.19 -33.30 2.82
N GLY A 6 61.26 -33.32 1.85
CA GLY A 6 61.26 -33.83 0.48
C GLY A 6 60.02 -34.73 0.26
N THR A 7 59.45 -34.70 -0.96
CA THR A 7 58.50 -35.67 -1.59
C THR A 7 56.96 -35.47 -1.51
N THR A 8 56.36 -35.31 -2.70
CA THR A 8 55.07 -35.84 -3.21
C THR A 8 55.27 -37.27 -3.75
N PRO A 9 54.28 -37.97 -4.37
CA PRO A 9 52.83 -38.19 -4.14
C PRO A 9 52.49 -39.71 -4.03
N LEU A 10 51.23 -40.13 -3.80
CA LEU A 10 50.78 -41.51 -4.12
C LEU A 10 49.25 -41.66 -4.22
N GLU A 11 48.89 -42.61 -5.08
CA GLU A 11 47.60 -42.96 -5.66
C GLU A 11 46.58 -43.60 -4.69
N GLN A 12 45.34 -43.67 -5.16
CA GLN A 12 44.20 -44.37 -4.56
C GLN A 12 44.47 -45.86 -4.30
N PRO A 13 43.75 -46.44 -3.32
CA PRO A 13 42.90 -47.57 -3.69
C PRO A 13 41.47 -47.43 -3.14
N SER A 14 40.53 -47.90 -3.94
CA SER A 14 39.15 -48.18 -3.58
C SER A 14 39.06 -49.32 -2.55
N PRO A 15 38.03 -49.32 -1.69
CA PRO A 15 37.42 -50.60 -1.32
C PRO A 15 35.89 -50.55 -1.28
N GLN A 16 35.33 -51.47 -2.08
CA GLN A 16 34.35 -52.49 -1.71
C GLN A 16 33.18 -52.12 -0.77
N THR A 17 32.00 -52.20 -1.39
CA THR A 17 30.69 -52.53 -0.85
C THR A 17 30.67 -53.56 0.28
N ARG A 18 30.06 -53.20 1.41
CA ARG A 18 29.33 -54.10 2.34
C ARG A 18 28.23 -53.32 3.09
N THR A 19 26.98 -53.65 2.84
CA THR A 19 25.80 -53.41 3.70
C THR A 19 25.92 -54.19 5.02
N PRO A 20 25.44 -53.67 6.17
CA PRO A 20 24.02 -53.79 6.61
C PRO A 20 23.55 -52.53 7.39
N GLY A 21 22.29 -52.27 7.73
CA GLY A 21 21.03 -52.99 7.73
C GLY A 21 19.95 -52.08 8.36
N SER A 22 18.69 -52.39 8.09
CA SER A 22 17.45 -51.97 8.79
C SER A 22 17.27 -50.47 9.13
N ARG A 23 16.69 -49.71 8.20
CA ARG A 23 15.88 -48.54 8.56
C ARG A 23 14.49 -49.01 8.97
N ILE A 24 14.12 -48.74 10.21
CA ILE A 24 12.76 -48.80 10.71
C ILE A 24 11.96 -47.73 9.96
N SER A 25 11.04 -48.16 9.09
CA SER A 25 10.05 -47.30 8.47
C SER A 25 8.97 -46.96 9.51
N VAL A 26 9.02 -45.75 10.06
CA VAL A 26 7.86 -45.16 10.74
C VAL A 26 6.99 -44.54 9.65
N THR A 27 6.05 -45.32 9.12
CA THR A 27 4.94 -44.80 8.31
C THR A 27 3.97 -44.09 9.24
N SER A 28 4.21 -42.80 9.53
CA SER A 28 3.16 -41.94 10.07
C SER A 28 2.28 -41.48 8.91
N SER A 29 1.26 -42.27 8.58
CA SER A 29 0.12 -41.87 7.76
C SER A 29 -0.74 -40.88 8.57
N GLY A 30 -0.21 -39.67 8.78
CA GLY A 30 -0.97 -38.53 9.23
C GLY A 30 -1.33 -37.70 8.02
N ILE A 31 -2.62 -37.65 7.68
CA ILE A 31 -3.16 -36.74 6.68
C ILE A 31 -2.80 -35.32 7.14
N GLN A 32 -1.82 -34.69 6.48
CA GLN A 32 -1.51 -33.28 6.72
C GLN A 32 -2.71 -32.43 6.24
N PRO A 33 -3.25 -31.52 7.06
CA PRO A 33 -4.27 -30.58 6.60
C PRO A 33 -3.67 -29.68 5.50
N SER A 34 -4.36 -29.55 4.37
CA SER A 34 -3.80 -28.85 3.21
C SER A 34 -3.53 -27.37 3.51
N PRO A 35 -2.36 -26.80 3.13
CA PRO A 35 -2.04 -25.36 3.17
C PRO A 35 -2.95 -24.43 2.33
N SER A 36 -4.06 -24.95 1.78
CA SER A 36 -4.86 -24.29 0.76
C SER A 36 -5.70 -23.12 1.29
N ALA A 37 -6.36 -23.23 2.45
CA ALA A 37 -7.25 -22.16 2.93
C ALA A 37 -6.56 -20.81 3.19
N TYR A 38 -5.30 -20.85 3.64
CA TYR A 38 -4.52 -19.66 3.98
C TYR A 38 -3.74 -19.07 2.80
N SER A 39 -3.27 -19.91 1.87
CA SER A 39 -2.77 -19.43 0.57
C SER A 39 -3.89 -18.82 -0.29
N GLN A 40 -5.13 -19.33 -0.17
CA GLN A 40 -6.34 -18.75 -0.78
C GLN A 40 -6.71 -17.37 -0.23
N LEU A 41 -6.59 -17.18 1.09
CA LEU A 41 -6.75 -15.86 1.72
C LEU A 41 -5.76 -14.83 1.13
N ALA A 42 -4.55 -15.25 0.76
CA ALA A 42 -3.54 -14.37 0.17
C ALA A 42 -3.82 -14.00 -1.30
N SER A 43 -4.52 -14.83 -2.07
CA SER A 43 -4.93 -14.52 -3.45
C SER A 43 -6.20 -13.68 -3.55
N LEU A 44 -7.08 -13.73 -2.54
CA LEU A 44 -8.37 -13.00 -2.52
C LEU A 44 -8.24 -11.54 -2.02
N LEU A 45 -7.02 -11.07 -1.76
CA LEU A 45 -6.72 -9.76 -1.14
C LEU A 45 -7.02 -8.53 -2.03
N GLU A 46 -7.65 -8.68 -3.19
CA GLU A 46 -7.72 -7.62 -4.22
C GLU A 46 -9.13 -7.07 -4.53
N SER A 47 -10.23 -7.60 -3.98
CA SER A 47 -11.56 -7.38 -4.60
C SER A 47 -12.63 -6.63 -3.80
N ASP A 48 -12.53 -6.36 -2.49
CA ASP A 48 -13.58 -5.56 -1.81
C ASP A 48 -13.25 -4.05 -1.77
N PRO A 49 -13.93 -3.20 -2.55
CA PRO A 49 -13.76 -1.75 -2.49
C PRO A 49 -14.05 -1.18 -1.10
N LEU A 50 -15.04 -1.68 -0.34
CA LEU A 50 -15.46 -1.09 0.94
C LEU A 50 -14.46 -1.28 2.08
N SER A 51 -13.55 -2.24 1.93
CA SER A 51 -12.54 -2.61 2.92
C SER A 51 -11.36 -1.64 2.98
N ASN A 52 -11.00 -1.03 1.85
CA ASN A 52 -9.91 -0.06 1.76
C ASN A 52 -10.37 1.24 1.10
N LEU A 53 -10.93 2.13 1.93
CA LEU A 53 -11.37 3.45 1.50
C LEU A 53 -10.23 4.29 0.90
N ASN A 54 -8.99 4.14 1.37
CA ASN A 54 -7.86 4.83 0.78
C ASN A 54 -7.65 4.40 -0.67
N HIS A 55 -7.88 3.13 -1.03
CA HIS A 55 -7.80 2.65 -2.42
C HIS A 55 -8.88 3.22 -3.32
N GLN A 56 -10.05 3.60 -2.79
CA GLN A 56 -11.13 4.24 -3.55
C GLN A 56 -10.89 5.73 -3.86
N LEU A 57 -9.88 6.36 -3.24
CA LEU A 57 -9.53 7.75 -3.56
C LEU A 57 -9.09 7.86 -5.03
N PRO A 58 -9.58 8.86 -5.77
CA PRO A 58 -9.29 8.98 -7.19
C PRO A 58 -7.79 9.23 -7.39
N VAL A 59 -7.22 8.59 -8.41
CA VAL A 59 -5.81 8.76 -8.77
C VAL A 59 -5.70 9.93 -9.75
N SER A 60 -4.80 10.86 -9.46
CA SER A 60 -4.51 12.01 -10.34
C SER A 60 -4.07 11.50 -11.72
N PRO A 61 -4.54 12.10 -12.82
CA PRO A 61 -4.17 11.67 -14.18
C PRO A 61 -2.66 11.79 -14.43
N ALA A 62 -2.17 11.06 -15.42
CA ALA A 62 -0.79 11.19 -15.90
C ALA A 62 -0.56 12.59 -16.47
N VAL A 63 0.62 13.16 -16.20
CA VAL A 63 0.96 14.53 -16.60
C VAL A 63 1.73 14.47 -17.91
N THR A 64 1.31 15.25 -18.91
CA THR A 64 1.99 15.36 -20.20
C THR A 64 3.07 16.45 -20.14
N LEU A 65 4.02 16.41 -21.08
CA LEU A 65 5.03 17.47 -21.19
C LEU A 65 4.41 18.83 -21.50
N ASP A 66 3.37 18.88 -22.33
CA ASP A 66 2.69 20.13 -22.68
C ASP A 66 1.90 20.72 -21.50
N GLU A 67 1.24 19.87 -20.71
CA GLU A 67 0.58 20.31 -19.48
C GLU A 67 1.60 20.85 -18.47
N PHE A 68 2.73 20.15 -18.31
CA PHE A 68 3.83 20.62 -17.46
C PHE A 68 4.37 21.96 -17.94
N ASP A 69 4.57 22.11 -19.25
CA ASP A 69 5.05 23.33 -19.87
C ASP A 69 4.06 24.48 -19.65
N GLN A 70 2.78 24.29 -19.96
CA GLN A 70 1.73 25.29 -19.78
C GLN A 70 1.57 25.76 -18.33
N GLU A 71 1.66 24.83 -17.37
CA GLU A 71 1.42 25.12 -15.97
C GLU A 71 2.64 25.74 -15.29
N CYS A 72 3.85 25.26 -15.61
CA CYS A 72 5.08 25.66 -14.91
C CYS A 72 5.99 26.62 -15.69
N SER A 73 5.77 26.84 -17.00
CA SER A 73 6.50 27.87 -17.73
C SER A 73 6.23 29.26 -17.16
N GLY A 74 7.32 30.00 -16.95
CA GLY A 74 7.26 31.32 -16.32
C GLY A 74 6.94 31.28 -14.81
N LEU A 75 7.09 30.14 -14.14
CA LEU A 75 7.10 30.10 -12.68
C LEU A 75 8.45 30.60 -12.13
N ILE A 76 9.55 30.10 -12.72
CA ILE A 76 10.94 30.42 -12.38
C ILE A 76 11.61 31.01 -13.64
N GLU A 77 12.38 32.07 -13.47
CA GLU A 77 13.16 32.72 -14.53
C GLU A 77 14.23 31.77 -15.08
N GLY A 78 14.23 31.58 -16.40
CA GLY A 78 15.16 30.69 -17.09
C GLY A 78 14.87 29.21 -16.88
N PHE A 79 13.75 28.86 -16.25
CA PHE A 79 13.27 27.48 -16.17
C PHE A 79 12.58 27.10 -17.48
N GLU A 80 13.16 26.12 -18.17
CA GLU A 80 12.61 25.55 -19.40
C GLU A 80 12.10 24.12 -19.12
N PRO A 81 10.79 23.89 -18.99
CA PRO A 81 10.22 22.59 -18.63
C PRO A 81 10.76 21.42 -19.47
N ARG A 82 11.01 21.67 -20.76
CA ARG A 82 11.52 20.70 -21.73
C ARG A 82 12.96 20.25 -21.48
N SER A 83 13.77 21.00 -20.72
CA SER A 83 15.10 20.54 -20.30
C SER A 83 15.06 19.55 -19.12
N HIS A 84 13.87 19.29 -18.55
CA HIS A 84 13.69 18.47 -17.36
C HIS A 84 12.77 17.26 -17.63
N LEU A 85 13.20 16.38 -18.52
CA LEU A 85 12.38 15.25 -19.01
C LEU A 85 12.34 14.01 -18.09
N PHE A 86 13.21 13.95 -17.07
CA PHE A 86 13.35 12.80 -16.18
C PHE A 86 12.63 13.06 -14.84
N PRO A 87 11.43 12.50 -14.61
CA PRO A 87 10.62 12.79 -13.42
C PRO A 87 11.21 12.29 -12.11
N GLU A 88 12.17 11.38 -12.15
CA GLU A 88 12.90 10.82 -11.01
C GLU A 88 14.12 11.67 -10.61
N VAL A 89 14.61 12.52 -11.50
CA VAL A 89 15.83 13.33 -11.28
C VAL A 89 15.46 14.70 -10.71
N ARG A 90 16.05 15.03 -9.56
CA ARG A 90 15.92 16.36 -8.94
C ARG A 90 16.81 17.36 -9.68
N SER A 91 16.26 17.94 -10.73
CA SER A 91 16.99 18.81 -11.66
C SER A 91 16.60 20.29 -11.55
N ILE A 92 15.57 20.62 -10.75
CA ILE A 92 15.03 21.98 -10.66
C ILE A 92 15.41 22.57 -9.30
N GLN A 93 16.29 23.57 -9.29
CA GLN A 93 16.66 24.28 -8.06
C GLN A 93 15.56 25.26 -7.66
N LEU A 94 15.10 25.19 -6.40
CA LEU A 94 14.17 26.18 -5.90
C LEU A 94 14.88 27.52 -5.63
N PRO A 95 14.26 28.66 -5.99
CA PRO A 95 14.83 30.00 -5.80
C PRO A 95 15.38 30.24 -4.40
N LYS A 96 16.58 30.82 -4.28
CA LYS A 96 17.19 31.20 -2.99
C LYS A 96 17.32 30.03 -1.98
N THR A 97 17.43 28.80 -2.49
CA THR A 97 17.71 27.60 -1.70
C THR A 97 18.79 26.77 -2.38
N ARG A 98 19.32 25.77 -1.68
CA ARG A 98 20.12 24.67 -2.24
C ARG A 98 19.26 23.43 -2.55
N LEU A 99 17.94 23.53 -2.40
CA LEU A 99 17.04 22.41 -2.59
C LEU A 99 16.76 22.21 -4.08
N PHE A 100 16.95 20.98 -4.55
CA PHE A 100 16.52 20.54 -5.88
C PHE A 100 15.30 19.64 -5.76
N VAL A 101 14.35 19.80 -6.67
CA VAL A 101 13.14 18.98 -6.78
C VAL A 101 12.98 18.40 -8.17
N THR A 102 12.16 17.36 -8.28
CA THR A 102 11.85 16.76 -9.57
C THR A 102 10.81 17.57 -10.35
N PRO A 103 10.71 17.40 -11.68
CA PRO A 103 9.69 18.02 -12.53
C PRO A 103 8.26 17.77 -12.03
N PHE A 104 8.00 16.51 -11.67
CA PHE A 104 6.73 16.12 -11.10
C PHE A 104 6.45 16.82 -9.75
N GLN A 105 7.47 16.95 -8.89
CA GLN A 105 7.32 17.62 -7.60
C GLN A 105 7.00 19.10 -7.74
N ILE A 106 7.70 19.83 -8.62
CA ILE A 106 7.41 21.26 -8.84
C ILE A 106 6.01 21.47 -9.44
N PHE A 107 5.59 20.58 -10.36
CA PHE A 107 4.25 20.60 -10.92
C PHE A 107 3.19 20.44 -9.84
N GLU A 108 3.27 19.39 -9.02
CA GLU A 108 2.30 19.16 -7.94
C GLU A 108 2.33 20.28 -6.89
N SER A 109 3.48 20.87 -6.60
CA SER A 109 3.58 22.01 -5.70
C SER A 109 2.84 23.23 -6.23
N TRP A 110 2.96 23.51 -7.53
CA TRP A 110 2.20 24.58 -8.18
C TRP A 110 0.70 24.26 -8.19
N GLN A 111 0.32 23.02 -8.49
CA GLN A 111 -1.08 22.57 -8.42
C GLN A 111 -1.68 22.77 -7.03
N MET A 112 -0.92 22.47 -5.97
CA MET A 112 -1.35 22.70 -4.58
C MET A 112 -1.51 24.20 -4.27
N LEU A 113 -0.62 25.05 -4.77
CA LEU A 113 -0.75 26.50 -4.56
C LEU A 113 -1.96 27.06 -5.31
N ASN A 114 -2.13 26.66 -6.58
CA ASN A 114 -3.17 27.19 -7.45
C ASN A 114 -4.54 26.52 -7.25
N GLN A 115 -4.66 25.63 -6.25
CA GLN A 115 -5.83 24.82 -6.00
C GLN A 115 -7.09 25.66 -5.80
N ARG A 116 -6.98 26.72 -5.01
CA ARG A 116 -8.12 27.59 -4.66
C ARG A 116 -8.66 28.33 -5.88
N GLU A 117 -7.78 28.85 -6.74
CA GLU A 117 -8.18 29.52 -7.99
C GLU A 117 -8.83 28.54 -8.97
N ARG A 118 -8.25 27.34 -9.11
CA ARG A 118 -8.73 26.34 -10.06
C ARG A 118 -10.05 25.68 -9.64
N THR A 119 -10.29 25.50 -8.35
CA THR A 119 -11.37 24.64 -7.86
C THR A 119 -12.33 25.31 -6.90
N GLY A 120 -11.99 26.49 -6.37
CA GLY A 120 -12.69 27.15 -5.27
C GLY A 120 -12.44 26.54 -3.89
N LEU A 121 -11.69 25.43 -3.79
CA LEU A 121 -11.42 24.73 -2.53
C LEU A 121 -10.24 25.33 -1.76
N ARG A 122 -10.36 25.34 -0.43
CA ARG A 122 -9.36 25.92 0.50
C ARG A 122 -8.32 24.89 0.93
N GLY A 123 -7.62 24.36 -0.07
CA GLY A 123 -6.65 23.28 0.08
C GLY A 123 -7.25 21.92 -0.29
N GLY A 124 -6.81 20.85 0.37
CA GLY A 124 -7.28 19.49 0.08
C GLY A 124 -6.43 18.36 0.64
N LEU A 125 -6.52 17.18 0.01
CA LEU A 125 -5.80 15.97 0.40
C LEU A 125 -4.62 15.73 -0.53
N GLN A 126 -3.41 15.74 0.01
CA GLN A 126 -2.23 15.24 -0.69
C GLN A 126 -2.00 13.77 -0.28
N ALA A 127 -2.76 12.90 -0.94
CA ALA A 127 -2.93 11.47 -0.66
C ALA A 127 -1.88 10.58 -1.37
N SER A 128 -0.79 11.15 -1.87
CA SER A 128 0.20 10.43 -2.66
C SER A 128 0.87 9.28 -1.88
N ALA A 129 1.19 8.20 -2.60
CA ALA A 129 1.83 7.01 -2.04
C ALA A 129 3.14 7.37 -1.31
N ALA A 130 3.53 6.52 -0.36
CA ALA A 130 4.81 6.66 0.31
C ALA A 130 5.96 6.51 -0.71
N GLY A 131 7.02 7.31 -0.56
CA GLY A 131 8.17 7.32 -1.48
C GLY A 131 8.08 8.31 -2.65
N VAL A 132 6.89 8.81 -3.00
CA VAL A 132 6.68 9.80 -4.10
C VAL A 132 7.34 11.18 -3.81
N GLY A 133 7.70 11.44 -2.54
CA GLY A 133 8.38 12.68 -2.15
C GLY A 133 7.44 13.80 -1.68
N LYS A 134 6.35 13.46 -0.99
CA LYS A 134 5.37 14.42 -0.43
C LYS A 134 6.01 15.59 0.33
N SER A 135 7.02 15.33 1.18
CA SER A 135 7.71 16.39 1.93
C SER A 135 8.38 17.42 1.01
N TYR A 136 8.91 16.97 -0.14
CA TYR A 136 9.50 17.85 -1.16
C TYR A 136 8.42 18.66 -1.90
N ILE A 137 7.26 18.07 -2.16
CA ILE A 137 6.11 18.78 -2.74
C ILE A 137 5.64 19.89 -1.79
N VAL A 138 5.51 19.57 -0.50
CA VAL A 138 5.08 20.52 0.54
C VAL A 138 6.07 21.67 0.69
N ILE A 139 7.37 21.39 0.92
CA ILE A 139 8.35 22.47 1.09
C ILE A 139 8.48 23.34 -0.17
N SER A 140 8.39 22.75 -1.36
CA SER A 140 8.45 23.49 -2.62
C SER A 140 7.24 24.42 -2.79
N SER A 141 6.06 23.96 -2.43
CA SER A 141 4.83 24.77 -2.40
C SER A 141 5.00 25.97 -1.45
N LEU A 142 5.49 25.75 -0.23
CA LEU A 142 5.71 26.85 0.73
C LEU A 142 6.81 27.83 0.29
N VAL A 143 7.90 27.32 -0.28
CA VAL A 143 9.01 28.14 -0.81
C VAL A 143 8.53 29.02 -1.96
N LEU A 144 7.81 28.45 -2.93
CA LEU A 144 7.23 29.19 -4.05
C LEU A 144 6.26 30.26 -3.54
N ARG A 145 5.36 29.92 -2.61
CA ARG A 145 4.42 30.86 -1.99
C ARG A 145 5.14 32.05 -1.35
N ALA A 146 6.13 31.78 -0.49
CA ALA A 146 6.90 32.81 0.19
C ALA A 146 7.59 33.75 -0.81
N ARG A 147 8.20 33.21 -1.86
CA ARG A 147 8.83 34.02 -2.91
C ARG A 147 7.83 34.87 -3.68
N ILE A 148 6.68 34.30 -4.06
CA ILE A 148 5.64 35.01 -4.82
C ILE A 148 5.15 36.23 -4.03
N PHE A 149 4.84 36.05 -2.75
CA PHE A 149 4.41 37.16 -1.91
C PHE A 149 5.52 38.17 -1.62
N GLU A 150 6.76 37.74 -1.43
CA GLU A 150 7.89 38.64 -1.26
C GLU A 150 8.16 39.49 -2.51
N SER A 151 8.09 38.88 -3.70
CA SER A 151 8.20 39.60 -4.97
C SER A 151 7.10 40.65 -5.11
N ALA A 152 5.86 40.29 -4.80
CA ALA A 152 4.74 41.23 -4.82
C ALA A 152 4.92 42.38 -3.83
N ARG A 153 5.40 42.10 -2.62
CA ARG A 153 5.65 43.10 -1.58
C ARG A 153 6.72 44.10 -2.02
N LEU A 154 7.86 43.62 -2.54
CA LEU A 154 8.95 44.47 -3.00
C LEU A 154 8.52 45.38 -4.17
N VAL A 155 7.78 44.82 -5.12
CA VAL A 155 7.23 45.58 -6.26
C VAL A 155 6.20 46.61 -5.80
N LYS A 156 5.27 46.25 -4.89
CA LYS A 156 4.28 47.20 -4.35
C LYS A 156 4.95 48.31 -3.54
N LYS A 157 5.98 48.00 -2.75
CA LYS A 157 6.82 49.00 -2.04
C LYS A 157 7.47 49.95 -3.05
N TYR A 158 8.06 49.41 -4.13
CA TYR A 158 8.62 50.23 -5.20
C TYR A 158 7.58 51.13 -5.88
N TRP A 159 6.41 50.59 -6.26
CA TRP A 159 5.33 51.39 -6.86
C TRP A 159 4.79 52.47 -5.94
N SER A 160 4.78 52.25 -4.62
CA SER A 160 4.35 53.27 -3.65
C SER A 160 5.37 54.41 -3.48
N LEU A 161 6.64 54.16 -3.78
CA LEU A 161 7.73 55.14 -3.72
C LEU A 161 7.99 55.85 -5.05
N ALA A 162 7.51 55.29 -6.16
CA ALA A 162 7.65 55.91 -7.47
C ALA A 162 6.83 57.23 -7.50
N PRO A 163 7.43 58.35 -7.95
CA PRO A 163 6.70 59.61 -8.03
C PRO A 163 5.47 59.42 -8.92
N ALA A 164 4.30 59.81 -8.41
CA ALA A 164 3.09 59.88 -9.23
C ALA A 164 3.44 60.64 -10.51
N THR A 165 3.06 60.09 -11.66
CA THR A 165 3.51 60.42 -13.03
C THR A 165 3.20 61.85 -13.52
N GLY A 166 3.20 62.85 -12.63
CA GLY A 166 2.95 64.27 -12.92
C GLY A 166 3.77 65.29 -12.11
N SER A 167 4.71 64.90 -11.23
CA SER A 167 5.59 65.90 -10.57
C SER A 167 6.86 66.17 -11.40
N SER A 168 6.92 67.36 -12.00
CA SER A 168 7.93 67.83 -12.97
C SER A 168 9.32 68.12 -12.39
N GLN A 169 9.71 67.57 -11.24
CA GLN A 169 10.98 67.92 -10.60
C GLN A 169 12.14 67.00 -11.00
N ARG A 170 12.98 67.54 -11.89
CA ARG A 170 14.40 67.35 -12.28
C ARG A 170 15.38 66.49 -11.44
N ALA A 171 14.96 65.54 -10.60
CA ALA A 171 15.88 64.56 -10.03
C ALA A 171 16.22 63.50 -11.08
N ARG A 172 17.52 63.24 -11.32
CA ARG A 172 17.97 62.14 -12.19
C ARG A 172 17.26 60.85 -11.78
N PRO A 173 16.48 60.20 -12.68
CA PRO A 173 15.74 59.00 -12.31
C PRO A 173 16.74 57.91 -11.95
N ALA A 174 16.65 57.39 -10.73
CA ALA A 174 17.34 56.16 -10.38
C ALA A 174 16.92 55.08 -11.40
N PRO A 175 17.83 54.19 -11.83
CA PRO A 175 17.50 53.14 -12.80
C PRO A 175 16.27 52.36 -12.32
N ALA A 176 15.27 52.23 -13.20
CA ALA A 176 14.01 51.58 -12.88
C ALA A 176 14.27 50.13 -12.47
N LYS A 177 13.97 49.80 -11.20
CA LYS A 177 14.18 48.44 -10.68
C LYS A 177 13.07 47.49 -11.13
N HIS A 178 11.84 47.97 -11.30
CA HIS A 178 10.69 47.18 -11.71
C HIS A 178 9.89 47.88 -12.81
N LEU A 179 9.06 47.12 -13.53
CA LEU A 179 8.13 47.66 -14.51
C LEU A 179 7.05 48.53 -13.83
N PRO A 180 6.55 49.60 -14.47
CA PRO A 180 5.42 50.38 -13.96
C PRO A 180 4.16 49.53 -13.74
N SER A 181 3.33 49.89 -12.76
CA SER A 181 2.05 49.20 -12.47
C SER A 181 1.07 49.22 -13.66
N THR A 182 1.21 50.21 -14.54
CA THR A 182 0.41 50.40 -15.75
C THR A 182 0.85 49.53 -16.93
N THR A 183 1.96 48.79 -16.82
CA THR A 183 2.44 47.89 -17.88
C THR A 183 1.39 46.82 -18.17
N ARG A 184 1.04 46.64 -19.45
CA ARG A 184 0.09 45.63 -19.94
C ARG A 184 0.73 44.86 -21.10
N GLY A 185 0.26 43.65 -21.35
CA GLY A 185 0.74 42.79 -22.43
C GLY A 185 1.82 41.79 -22.02
N SER A 186 2.13 40.88 -22.94
CA SER A 186 3.16 39.85 -22.81
C SER A 186 4.52 40.32 -23.36
N GLY A 187 5.61 39.64 -22.98
CA GLY A 187 6.95 39.88 -23.54
C GLY A 187 7.81 40.92 -22.82
N HIS A 188 7.34 41.46 -21.69
CA HIS A 188 8.15 42.35 -20.86
C HIS A 188 9.01 41.55 -19.86
N SER A 189 10.29 41.90 -19.73
CA SER A 189 11.19 41.40 -18.69
C SER A 189 11.40 42.45 -17.60
N CYS A 190 11.37 42.05 -16.33
CA CYS A 190 11.66 42.96 -15.22
C CYS A 190 13.17 43.30 -15.17
N PRO A 191 13.56 44.58 -15.05
CA PRO A 191 14.98 44.97 -15.00
C PRO A 191 15.75 44.38 -13.81
N SER A 192 15.09 44.17 -12.66
CA SER A 192 15.70 43.53 -11.49
C SER A 192 15.58 41.99 -11.49
N GLN A 193 15.12 41.37 -12.57
CA GLN A 193 14.92 39.92 -12.60
C GLN A 193 16.27 39.21 -12.45
N ALA A 194 16.39 38.40 -11.40
CA ALA A 194 17.54 37.54 -11.22
C ALA A 194 17.30 36.19 -11.91
N LYS A 195 18.35 35.64 -12.52
CA LYS A 195 18.35 34.29 -13.09
C LYS A 195 18.04 33.26 -11.99
N ASN A 196 17.15 32.30 -12.28
CA ASN A 196 16.69 31.25 -11.35
C ASN A 196 15.94 31.77 -10.10
N ASP A 197 15.34 32.96 -10.15
CA ASP A 197 14.34 33.40 -9.17
C ASP A 197 12.93 33.25 -9.76
N ILE A 198 11.86 33.42 -9.00
CA ILE A 198 10.51 33.43 -9.58
C ILE A 198 10.34 34.60 -10.57
N LEU A 199 9.45 34.46 -11.57
CA LEU A 199 9.11 35.61 -12.42
C LEU A 199 8.52 36.74 -11.58
N CYS A 200 9.08 37.95 -11.76
CA CYS A 200 8.73 39.10 -10.94
C CYS A 200 7.26 39.48 -11.08
N TYR A 201 6.62 39.79 -9.94
CA TYR A 201 5.23 40.23 -9.87
C TYR A 201 4.91 41.46 -10.76
N CYS A 202 5.90 42.31 -11.07
CA CYS A 202 5.66 43.46 -11.96
C CYS A 202 5.42 43.06 -13.44
N VAL A 203 5.78 41.82 -13.83
CA VAL A 203 5.54 41.30 -15.18
C VAL A 203 4.07 40.86 -15.29
N PRO A 204 3.27 41.47 -16.19
CA PRO A 204 1.82 41.20 -16.27
C PRO A 204 1.46 39.74 -16.51
N SER A 205 2.26 39.03 -17.30
CA SER A 205 2.06 37.62 -17.63
C SER A 205 2.64 36.65 -16.58
N SER A 206 3.22 37.14 -15.49
CA SER A 206 3.82 36.25 -14.48
C SER A 206 2.75 35.49 -13.69
N LYS A 207 3.02 34.21 -13.43
CA LYS A 207 2.20 33.39 -12.53
C LYS A 207 2.15 33.97 -11.11
N ALA A 208 3.22 34.66 -10.69
CA ALA A 208 3.28 35.38 -9.42
C ALA A 208 2.23 36.50 -9.33
N ARG A 209 2.06 37.30 -10.40
CA ARG A 209 1.03 38.34 -10.45
C ARG A 209 -0.37 37.74 -10.47
N ALA A 210 -0.61 36.78 -11.34
CA ALA A 210 -1.90 36.08 -11.41
C ALA A 210 -2.32 35.53 -10.05
N PHE A 211 -1.43 34.80 -9.38
CA PHE A 211 -1.69 34.21 -8.07
C PHE A 211 -1.98 35.27 -7.00
N VAL A 212 -1.19 36.35 -6.92
CA VAL A 212 -1.34 37.35 -5.85
C VAL A 212 -2.53 38.29 -6.06
N ASP A 213 -2.87 38.57 -7.32
CA ASP A 213 -3.98 39.45 -7.69
C ASP A 213 -5.32 38.71 -7.70
N ALA A 214 -5.31 37.37 -7.73
CA ALA A 214 -6.50 36.58 -7.45
C ALA A 214 -7.04 36.97 -6.06
N ALA A 215 -8.28 37.45 -5.99
CA ALA A 215 -8.93 37.97 -4.79
C ALA A 215 -8.99 36.98 -3.60
N ILE A 216 -8.60 35.74 -3.84
CA ILE A 216 -8.73 34.57 -2.98
C ILE A 216 -7.39 34.08 -2.41
N ALA A 217 -6.26 34.66 -2.82
CA ALA A 217 -4.93 34.19 -2.41
C ALA A 217 -4.74 34.32 -0.88
N PRO A 218 -4.49 33.23 -0.15
CA PRO A 218 -4.43 33.27 1.30
C PRO A 218 -3.17 34.02 1.77
N ARG A 219 -3.36 34.98 2.68
CA ARG A 219 -2.29 35.83 3.27
C ARG A 219 -1.87 35.29 4.63
N GLY A 220 -0.66 35.62 5.06
CA GLY A 220 -0.12 35.19 6.37
C GLY A 220 0.91 34.06 6.30
N ALA A 221 1.39 33.64 7.47
CA ALA A 221 2.45 32.66 7.61
C ALA A 221 2.05 31.25 7.13
N ALA A 222 3.05 30.40 6.92
CA ALA A 222 2.86 28.97 6.67
C ALA A 222 3.19 28.16 7.92
N LEU A 223 2.43 27.09 8.17
CA LEU A 223 2.65 26.15 9.27
C LEU A 223 2.72 24.72 8.74
N ILE A 224 3.81 24.03 9.04
CA ILE A 224 3.93 22.58 8.91
C ILE A 224 3.74 21.97 10.30
N GLN A 225 2.75 21.10 10.42
CA GLN A 225 2.61 20.23 11.57
C GLN A 225 2.94 18.79 11.19
N ALA A 226 3.75 18.12 11.99
CA ALA A 226 4.12 16.72 11.77
C ALA A 226 4.19 15.97 13.10
N PRO A 227 4.10 14.62 13.10
CA PRO A 227 4.32 13.85 14.32
C PRO A 227 5.69 14.15 14.91
N PHE A 228 5.79 14.15 16.25
CA PHE A 228 7.03 14.51 16.95
C PHE A 228 8.26 13.74 16.42
N GLY A 229 8.12 12.45 16.14
CA GLY A 229 9.19 11.61 15.60
C GLY A 229 9.58 11.88 14.13
N VAL A 230 8.78 12.64 13.38
CA VAL A 230 9.02 12.98 11.97
C VAL A 230 9.69 14.37 11.85
N ILE A 231 9.55 15.24 12.86
CA ILE A 231 10.14 16.58 12.87
C ILE A 231 11.66 16.59 12.59
N PRO A 232 12.49 15.67 13.14
CA PRO A 232 13.91 15.63 12.79
C PRO A 232 14.18 15.50 11.29
N GLN A 233 13.39 14.70 10.56
CA GLN A 233 13.55 14.59 9.10
C GLN A 233 13.22 15.90 8.38
N TRP A 234 12.21 16.63 8.86
CA TRP A 234 11.91 17.97 8.36
C TRP A 234 13.04 18.95 8.62
N ILE A 235 13.67 18.89 9.81
CA ILE A 235 14.85 19.67 10.14
C ILE A 235 15.98 19.37 9.13
N ASP A 236 16.26 18.10 8.86
CA ASP A 236 17.29 17.69 7.89
C ASP A 236 17.00 18.23 6.47
N ILE A 237 15.73 18.22 6.05
CA ILE A 237 15.31 18.81 4.78
C ILE A 237 15.58 20.32 4.78
N PHE A 238 15.22 21.04 5.84
CA PHE A 238 15.47 22.49 5.93
C PHE A 238 16.96 22.83 6.01
N GLU A 239 17.74 22.04 6.74
CA GLU A 239 19.19 22.16 6.83
C GLU A 239 19.84 21.98 5.46
N SER A 240 19.39 20.98 4.69
CA SER A 240 19.86 20.70 3.34
C SER A 240 19.41 21.76 2.35
N ALA A 241 18.17 22.26 2.49
CA ALA A 241 17.64 23.34 1.68
C ALA A 241 18.41 24.65 1.87
N ASN A 242 19.02 24.86 3.04
CA ASN A 242 19.81 26.05 3.37
C ASN A 242 19.09 27.33 2.94
N LEU A 243 17.87 27.52 3.46
CA LEU A 243 17.00 28.64 3.10
C LEU A 243 17.71 29.97 3.36
N ASP A 244 17.77 30.84 2.34
CA ASP A 244 18.34 32.17 2.46
C ASP A 244 17.54 33.01 3.48
N PRO A 245 18.14 33.45 4.59
CA PRO A 245 17.43 34.19 5.64
C PRO A 245 16.96 35.58 5.18
N SER A 246 17.45 36.08 4.05
CA SER A 246 16.91 37.32 3.44
C SER A 246 15.56 37.10 2.75
N ALA A 247 15.23 35.85 2.40
CA ALA A 247 14.01 35.49 1.69
C ALA A 247 13.02 34.68 2.55
N TYR A 248 13.50 33.92 3.53
CA TYR A 248 12.69 33.00 4.32
C TYR A 248 12.98 33.11 5.82
N ASN A 249 11.91 33.07 6.62
CA ASN A 249 11.98 33.07 8.07
C ASN A 249 11.52 31.73 8.63
N LEU A 250 12.45 30.79 8.81
CA LEU A 250 12.17 29.48 9.38
C LEU A 250 12.10 29.55 10.92
N VAL A 251 11.02 29.02 11.48
CA VAL A 251 10.77 28.95 12.92
C VAL A 251 10.43 27.53 13.32
N ILE A 252 11.28 26.89 14.13
CA ILE A 252 11.08 25.49 14.54
C ILE A 252 10.79 25.43 16.04
N SER A 253 9.68 24.77 16.39
CA SER A 253 9.27 24.51 17.77
C SER A 253 9.55 23.05 18.13
N HIS A 254 10.83 22.70 18.29
CA HIS A 254 11.24 21.33 18.61
C HIS A 254 12.56 21.27 19.39
N PRO A 255 12.72 20.34 20.37
CA PRO A 255 13.97 20.22 21.14
C PRO A 255 15.21 19.91 20.31
N ALA A 256 15.06 19.09 19.25
CA ALA A 256 16.16 18.73 18.35
C ALA A 256 16.56 19.85 17.36
N THR A 257 16.03 21.07 17.51
CA THR A 257 16.37 22.19 16.62
C THR A 257 17.85 22.57 16.81
N PRO A 258 18.66 22.52 15.74
CA PRO A 258 20.06 22.92 15.80
C PRO A 258 20.19 24.39 16.22
N PRO A 259 21.24 24.78 16.99
CA PRO A 259 21.42 26.17 17.44
C PRO A 259 21.37 27.19 16.31
N ARG A 260 21.89 26.86 15.13
CA ARG A 260 21.88 27.74 13.93
C ARG A 260 20.49 28.03 13.38
N LEU A 261 19.52 27.13 13.59
CA LEU A 261 18.12 27.29 13.19
C LEU A 261 17.23 27.78 14.33
N LYS A 262 17.76 27.83 15.56
CA LYS A 262 17.02 28.27 16.72
C LYS A 262 16.76 29.78 16.61
N ARG A 263 15.50 30.16 16.61
CA ARG A 263 15.05 31.54 16.65
C ARG A 263 14.26 31.79 17.94
N ASP A 264 14.29 33.02 18.44
CA ASP A 264 13.44 33.40 19.56
C ASP A 264 11.99 33.48 19.09
N PHE A 265 11.23 32.42 19.37
CA PHE A 265 9.83 32.30 19.02
C PHE A 265 9.02 33.51 19.52
N THR A 266 9.23 33.93 20.77
CA THR A 266 8.47 35.03 21.39
C THR A 266 8.76 36.36 20.69
N ARG A 267 10.02 36.61 20.32
CA ARG A 267 10.39 37.81 19.55
C ARG A 267 9.73 37.82 18.18
N ILE A 268 9.71 36.67 17.48
CA ILE A 268 9.07 36.56 16.17
C ILE A 268 7.57 36.82 16.26
N ILE A 269 6.89 36.24 17.26
CA ILE A 269 5.45 36.48 17.44
C ILE A 269 5.20 37.97 17.70
N LYS A 270 6.00 38.62 18.56
CA LYS A 270 5.89 40.08 18.77
C LYS A 270 6.11 40.88 17.48
N THR A 271 7.00 40.44 16.59
CA THR A 271 7.21 41.10 15.28
C THR A 271 6.02 40.91 14.33
N LEU A 272 5.37 39.76 14.37
CA LEU A 272 4.20 39.45 13.54
C LEU A 272 2.90 40.07 14.06
N ASP A 273 2.81 40.25 15.39
CA ASP A 273 1.66 40.83 16.10
C ASP A 273 1.61 42.37 15.99
N GLN A 274 2.76 43.01 15.73
CA GLN A 274 2.79 44.45 15.49
C GLN A 274 2.14 44.75 14.12
N PRO A 275 1.03 45.52 14.07
CA PRO A 275 0.33 45.83 12.83
C PRO A 275 1.28 46.60 11.93
N ALA A 276 1.84 45.91 10.92
CA ALA A 276 2.87 46.37 9.98
C ALA A 276 3.30 47.81 10.23
N ALA A 277 4.04 48.06 11.32
CA ALA A 277 4.45 49.40 11.66
C ALA A 277 5.22 49.90 10.45
N LYS A 278 4.77 51.01 9.82
CA LYS A 278 5.27 51.54 8.54
C LYS A 278 6.80 51.37 8.45
N GLY A 279 7.27 50.26 7.87
CA GLY A 279 8.70 49.92 7.88
C GLY A 279 9.11 48.51 8.33
N SER A 280 8.23 47.59 8.77
CA SER A 280 8.68 46.19 8.92
C SER A 280 9.08 45.63 7.54
N ASP A 281 10.34 45.23 7.41
CA ASP A 281 10.93 44.91 6.11
C ASP A 281 10.57 43.50 5.61
N GLN A 282 9.75 42.73 6.32
CA GLN A 282 9.44 41.33 6.00
C GLN A 282 7.93 41.04 5.98
N ALA A 283 7.48 40.33 4.93
CA ALA A 283 6.09 39.87 4.82
C ALA A 283 5.82 38.67 5.75
N PRO A 284 4.67 38.61 6.44
CA PRO A 284 4.24 37.42 7.19
C PRO A 284 4.28 36.12 6.36
N GLU A 285 4.03 36.21 5.05
CA GLU A 285 4.06 35.08 4.11
C GLU A 285 5.45 34.46 3.93
N THR A 286 6.52 35.15 4.33
CA THR A 286 7.89 34.62 4.31
C THR A 286 8.21 33.73 5.51
N TYR A 287 7.33 33.68 6.51
CA TYR A 287 7.51 32.86 7.70
C TYR A 287 7.00 31.44 7.48
N ILE A 288 7.86 30.47 7.79
CA ILE A 288 7.54 29.04 7.75
C ILE A 288 7.76 28.47 9.16
N PHE A 289 6.68 28.03 9.77
CA PHE A 289 6.70 27.39 11.09
C PHE A 289 6.73 25.88 10.93
N LEU A 290 7.53 25.20 11.75
CA LEU A 290 7.56 23.74 11.89
C LEU A 290 7.29 23.37 13.34
N ALA A 291 6.24 22.57 13.59
CA ALA A 291 5.83 22.21 14.93
C ALA A 291 5.29 20.77 15.03
N PRO A 292 5.41 20.13 16.21
CA PRO A 292 4.67 18.91 16.50
C PRO A 292 3.15 19.11 16.40
N LEU A 293 2.43 18.06 16.00
CA LEU A 293 0.94 18.05 15.95
C LEU A 293 0.28 18.54 17.24
N ASN A 294 0.87 18.25 18.40
CA ASN A 294 0.37 18.59 19.72
C ASN A 294 1.02 19.84 20.35
N SER A 295 1.67 20.70 19.55
CA SER A 295 2.37 21.88 20.07
C SER A 295 1.41 22.99 20.49
N GLN A 296 0.92 22.94 21.74
CA GLN A 296 -0.02 23.91 22.29
C GLN A 296 0.43 25.37 22.11
N LYS A 297 1.71 25.67 22.37
CA LYS A 297 2.28 27.02 22.20
C LYS A 297 2.10 27.58 20.77
N VAL A 298 2.32 26.73 19.77
CA VAL A 298 2.19 27.14 18.35
C VAL A 298 0.72 27.31 18.00
N LEU A 299 -0.15 26.44 18.51
CA LEU A 299 -1.59 26.56 18.32
C LEU A 299 -2.12 27.86 18.94
N GLU A 300 -1.83 28.11 20.21
CA GLU A 300 -2.23 29.34 20.91
C GLU A 300 -1.86 30.60 20.13
N THR A 301 -0.65 30.63 19.58
CA THR A 301 -0.14 31.75 18.76
C THR A 301 -1.02 32.06 17.55
N PHE A 302 -1.46 31.05 16.81
CA PHE A 302 -2.30 31.25 15.62
C PHE A 302 -3.78 31.41 16.00
N THR A 303 -4.21 30.84 17.12
CA THR A 303 -5.60 30.89 17.56
C THR A 303 -5.96 32.15 18.35
N SER A 304 -4.98 32.89 18.87
CA SER A 304 -5.25 34.18 19.52
C SER A 304 -5.46 35.32 18.53
N GLY A 305 -5.28 35.08 17.22
CA GLY A 305 -5.41 36.09 16.16
C GLY A 305 -4.17 36.97 15.97
N ASN A 306 -3.11 36.76 16.76
CA ASN A 306 -1.90 37.59 16.74
C ASN A 306 -1.06 37.40 15.47
N VAL A 307 -1.19 36.24 14.81
CA VAL A 307 -0.48 35.94 13.57
C VAL A 307 -1.45 35.35 12.57
N ALA A 308 -1.65 36.02 11.44
CA ALA A 308 -2.42 35.49 10.33
C ALA A 308 -1.75 34.22 9.77
N LEU A 309 -2.51 33.13 9.69
CA LEU A 309 -2.08 31.87 9.08
C LEU A 309 -2.72 31.76 7.69
N GLY A 310 -1.91 31.72 6.64
CA GLY A 310 -2.40 31.59 5.27
C GLY A 310 -2.34 30.16 4.74
N CYS A 311 -1.45 29.33 5.27
CA CYS A 311 -1.34 27.95 4.81
C CYS A 311 -0.93 27.01 5.94
N GLN A 312 -1.63 25.88 6.06
CA GLN A 312 -1.34 24.83 7.02
C GLN A 312 -1.18 23.49 6.30
N MET A 313 -0.05 22.83 6.56
CA MET A 313 0.33 21.53 6.02
C MET A 313 0.40 20.54 7.18
N CYS A 314 -0.46 19.54 7.19
CA CYS A 314 -0.51 18.52 8.23
C CYS A 314 0.04 17.19 7.70
N ASP A 315 1.31 16.91 8.00
CA ASP A 315 2.00 15.66 7.65
C ASP A 315 1.54 14.49 8.54
N GLU A 316 1.47 13.31 7.95
CA GLU A 316 0.84 12.11 8.52
C GLU A 316 -0.53 12.43 9.16
N SER A 317 -1.38 13.14 8.41
CA SER A 317 -2.66 13.70 8.90
C SER A 317 -3.60 12.71 9.59
N HIS A 318 -3.52 11.42 9.26
CA HIS A 318 -4.27 10.35 9.94
C HIS A 318 -3.96 10.26 11.45
N LEU A 319 -2.78 10.70 11.89
CA LEU A 319 -2.42 10.81 13.30
C LEU A 319 -2.96 12.09 13.93
N ALA A 320 -3.02 13.18 13.16
CA ALA A 320 -3.55 14.46 13.63
C ALA A 320 -5.04 14.37 13.97
N MET A 321 -5.82 13.69 13.12
CA MET A 321 -7.25 13.50 13.32
C MET A 321 -7.57 12.61 14.52
N LYS A 322 -6.66 11.69 14.89
CA LYS A 322 -6.80 10.86 16.10
C LYS A 322 -6.65 11.67 17.39
N LEU A 323 -5.84 12.73 17.36
CA LEU A 323 -5.60 13.55 18.54
C LEU A 323 -6.72 14.58 18.63
N GLU A 324 -7.48 14.57 19.72
CA GLU A 324 -8.48 15.61 20.01
C GLU A 324 -7.86 17.01 19.87
N THR A 325 -6.62 17.17 20.36
CA THR A 325 -5.84 18.40 20.20
C THR A 325 -5.52 18.76 18.74
N GLY A 326 -5.35 17.77 17.86
CA GLY A 326 -5.12 17.97 16.43
C GLY A 326 -6.39 18.37 15.67
N ALA A 327 -7.53 17.72 15.95
CA ALA A 327 -8.82 18.14 15.41
C ALA A 327 -9.21 19.55 15.90
N MET A 328 -9.01 19.83 17.18
CA MET A 328 -9.21 21.16 17.76
C MET A 328 -8.25 22.20 17.16
N ALA A 329 -6.99 21.85 16.90
CA ALA A 329 -6.03 22.73 16.26
C ALA A 329 -6.51 23.20 14.88
N ILE A 330 -6.96 22.23 14.07
CA ILE A 330 -7.49 22.47 12.73
C ILE A 330 -8.75 23.35 12.80
N SER A 331 -9.69 23.03 13.70
CA SER A 331 -10.92 23.83 13.91
C SER A 331 -10.64 25.27 14.36
N LYS A 332 -9.77 25.44 15.36
CA LYS A 332 -9.46 26.78 15.91
C LYS A 332 -8.65 27.63 14.93
N ALA A 333 -7.79 27.03 14.10
CA ALA A 333 -7.07 27.76 13.06
C ALA A 333 -8.05 28.35 12.03
N GLN A 334 -9.08 27.59 11.63
CA GLN A 334 -10.13 28.07 10.74
C GLN A 334 -10.96 29.21 11.37
N ALA A 335 -11.42 29.05 12.62
CA ALA A 335 -12.28 30.02 13.27
C ALA A 335 -11.69 31.45 13.31
N ASN A 336 -10.36 31.56 13.41
CA ASN A 336 -9.66 32.85 13.49
C ASN A 336 -9.23 33.43 12.14
N THR A 337 -9.03 32.57 11.12
CA THR A 337 -8.57 33.00 9.79
C THR A 337 -9.72 33.19 8.80
N GLY A 338 -10.91 32.68 9.13
CA GLY A 338 -12.07 32.70 8.26
C GLY A 338 -11.75 32.02 6.92
N ASP A 339 -11.95 32.77 5.84
CA ASP A 339 -11.73 32.28 4.47
C ASP A 339 -10.25 32.35 4.03
N GLY A 340 -9.36 32.87 4.87
CA GLY A 340 -7.97 33.19 4.55
C GLY A 340 -6.97 32.03 4.61
N LEU A 341 -7.38 30.81 4.97
CA LEU A 341 -6.48 29.67 5.21
C LEU A 341 -6.63 28.57 4.16
N ASP A 342 -5.52 28.11 3.57
CA ASP A 342 -5.46 26.84 2.85
C ASP A 342 -4.96 25.70 3.75
N LEU A 343 -5.78 24.67 3.92
CA LEU A 343 -5.44 23.47 4.70
C LEU A 343 -5.11 22.29 3.78
N TRP A 344 -3.96 21.68 4.00
CA TRP A 344 -3.53 20.47 3.31
C TRP A 344 -3.31 19.32 4.28
N LEU A 345 -4.06 18.25 4.10
CA LEU A 345 -3.85 16.99 4.82
C LEU A 345 -2.94 16.09 3.97
N VAL A 346 -1.75 15.82 4.48
CA VAL A 346 -0.68 15.12 3.75
C VAL A 346 -0.47 13.75 4.40
N SER A 347 -0.86 12.68 3.69
CA SER A 347 -0.75 11.30 4.19
C SER A 347 -0.83 10.32 3.02
N ALA A 348 -0.17 9.16 3.09
CA ALA A 348 -0.40 8.10 2.09
C ALA A 348 -1.74 7.38 2.30
N THR A 349 -2.28 7.45 3.51
CA THR A 349 -3.51 6.78 3.94
C THR A 349 -4.31 7.80 4.76
N PRO A 350 -4.85 8.83 4.11
CA PRO A 350 -5.52 9.91 4.82
C PRO A 350 -6.78 9.41 5.56
N ILE A 351 -7.50 8.42 5.02
CA ILE A 351 -8.78 7.95 5.57
C ILE A 351 -8.54 6.77 6.51
N ARG A 352 -8.83 6.96 7.79
CA ARG A 352 -8.89 5.88 8.78
C ARG A 352 -10.34 5.57 9.12
N LEU A 353 -11.07 6.59 9.53
CA LEU A 353 -12.51 6.62 9.74
C LEU A 353 -13.09 7.70 8.84
N LEU A 354 -14.33 7.53 8.39
CA LEU A 354 -14.99 8.54 7.55
C LEU A 354 -15.37 9.76 8.38
N GLU A 355 -15.78 9.55 9.62
CA GLU A 355 -16.20 10.55 10.60
C GLU A 355 -15.10 11.60 10.84
N ASP A 356 -13.83 11.20 10.76
CA ASP A 356 -12.67 12.08 10.91
C ASP A 356 -12.61 13.20 9.82
N PHE A 357 -13.36 13.04 8.72
CA PHE A 357 -13.34 13.96 7.56
C PHE A 357 -14.48 14.98 7.54
N GLU A 358 -15.46 14.91 8.45
CA GLU A 358 -16.56 15.89 8.45
C GLU A 358 -16.05 17.32 8.60
N LEU A 359 -15.23 17.58 9.61
CA LEU A 359 -14.65 18.90 9.85
C LEU A 359 -13.65 19.33 8.74
N PRO A 360 -12.68 18.49 8.32
CA PRO A 360 -11.82 18.82 7.17
C PRO A 360 -12.59 19.18 5.90
N VAL A 361 -13.64 18.43 5.54
CA VAL A 361 -14.44 18.72 4.34
C VAL A 361 -15.18 20.06 4.48
N GLN A 362 -15.67 20.40 5.67
CA GLN A 362 -16.23 21.73 5.94
C GLN A 362 -15.20 22.86 5.77
N ILE A 363 -13.94 22.60 6.13
CA ILE A 363 -12.84 23.57 5.95
C ILE A 363 -12.49 23.76 4.47
N PHE A 364 -12.37 22.65 3.72
CA PHE A 364 -12.01 22.71 2.31
C PHE A 364 -13.08 23.39 1.46
N SER A 365 -14.35 23.20 1.84
CA SER A 365 -15.50 23.68 1.09
C SER A 365 -15.70 25.18 1.32
N SER A 366 -15.87 25.94 0.24
CA SER A 366 -16.39 27.30 0.33
C SER A 366 -17.87 27.27 0.75
N SER A 367 -18.41 28.42 1.17
CA SER A 367 -19.84 28.60 1.39
C SER A 367 -20.70 28.22 0.17
N SER A 368 -20.12 28.19 -1.03
CA SER A 368 -20.76 27.76 -2.28
C SER A 368 -20.74 26.25 -2.55
N ASP A 369 -19.97 25.43 -1.81
CA ASP A 369 -19.93 23.95 -1.98
C ASP A 369 -20.68 23.21 -0.85
N LEU A 370 -21.85 23.72 -0.46
CA LEU A 370 -22.75 23.10 0.52
C LEU A 370 -23.05 21.63 0.18
N GLY A 371 -23.12 21.31 -1.12
CA GLY A 371 -23.38 19.97 -1.61
C GLY A 371 -22.35 18.94 -1.17
N ARG A 372 -21.06 19.29 -1.06
CA ARG A 372 -20.01 18.39 -0.58
C ARG A 372 -20.15 18.12 0.91
N CYS A 373 -20.44 19.15 1.71
CA CYS A 373 -20.67 19.00 3.15
C CYS A 373 -21.90 18.11 3.44
N THR A 374 -23.01 18.31 2.74
CA THR A 374 -24.20 17.45 2.87
C THR A 374 -23.93 16.01 2.46
N ALA A 375 -23.14 15.81 1.40
CA ALA A 375 -22.74 14.46 0.97
C ALA A 375 -21.84 13.79 2.02
N MET A 376 -20.90 14.52 2.63
CA MET A 376 -20.03 13.98 3.68
C MET A 376 -20.82 13.53 4.91
N ALA A 377 -21.79 14.32 5.38
CA ALA A 377 -22.64 13.99 6.52
C ALA A 377 -23.49 12.72 6.31
N THR A 378 -23.81 12.37 5.06
CA THR A 378 -24.59 11.17 4.71
C THR A 378 -23.72 9.98 4.33
N LEU A 379 -22.44 10.21 4.02
CA LEU A 379 -21.51 9.19 3.52
C LEU A 379 -21.24 8.09 4.54
N VAL A 380 -21.17 8.42 5.84
CA VAL A 380 -20.93 7.44 6.93
C VAL A 380 -22.07 6.42 7.01
N THR A 381 -23.32 6.89 6.98
CA THR A 381 -24.51 6.03 6.97
C THR A 381 -24.55 5.20 5.69
N ALA A 382 -24.28 5.80 4.53
CA ALA A 382 -24.23 5.08 3.26
C ALA A 382 -23.15 3.98 3.24
N HIS A 383 -21.96 4.23 3.81
CA HIS A 383 -20.90 3.23 3.93
C HIS A 383 -21.34 2.04 4.78
N THR A 384 -22.03 2.30 5.89
CA THR A 384 -22.57 1.26 6.76
C THR A 384 -23.63 0.43 6.04
N ASN A 385 -24.55 1.09 5.33
CA ASN A 385 -25.62 0.43 4.58
C ASN A 385 -25.10 -0.35 3.36
N ALA A 386 -24.06 0.14 2.69
CA ALA A 386 -23.43 -0.49 1.52
C ALA A 386 -22.87 -1.89 1.81
N ARG A 387 -22.55 -2.19 3.08
CA ARG A 387 -22.12 -3.53 3.50
C ARG A 387 -23.23 -4.57 3.45
N SER A 388 -24.49 -4.13 3.43
CA SER A 388 -25.67 -5.02 3.50
C SER A 388 -26.45 -5.08 2.19
N SER A 389 -26.16 -4.22 1.20
CA SER A 389 -26.95 -4.09 -0.03
C SER A 389 -26.14 -3.53 -1.20
N THR A 390 -26.27 -4.14 -2.38
CA THR A 390 -25.66 -3.67 -3.64
C THR A 390 -26.22 -2.33 -4.10
N LYS A 391 -27.51 -2.05 -3.87
CA LYS A 391 -28.13 -0.75 -4.18
C LYS A 391 -27.53 0.36 -3.30
N GLU A 392 -27.28 0.05 -2.03
CA GLU A 392 -26.63 1.00 -1.10
C GLU A 392 -25.16 1.24 -1.46
N LEU A 393 -24.49 0.26 -2.07
CA LEU A 393 -23.12 0.42 -2.59
C LEU A 393 -23.05 1.46 -3.72
N GLU A 394 -24.02 1.49 -4.63
CA GLU A 394 -24.08 2.51 -5.68
C GLU A 394 -24.32 3.92 -5.11
N ASN A 395 -25.22 4.04 -4.13
CA ASN A 395 -25.46 5.28 -3.40
C ASN A 395 -24.18 5.76 -2.68
N PHE A 396 -23.49 4.85 -1.98
CA PHE A 396 -22.21 5.13 -1.36
C PHE A 396 -21.17 5.61 -2.37
N ARG A 397 -21.04 4.95 -3.53
CA ARG A 397 -20.10 5.37 -4.59
C ARG A 397 -20.43 6.76 -5.14
N ALA A 398 -21.70 7.08 -5.35
CA ALA A 398 -22.12 8.40 -5.81
C ALA A 398 -21.77 9.49 -4.79
N LEU A 399 -22.06 9.26 -3.50
CA LEU A 399 -21.68 10.17 -2.42
C LEU A 399 -20.16 10.29 -2.28
N TRP A 400 -19.45 9.17 -2.36
CA TRP A 400 -17.98 9.11 -2.31
C TRP A 400 -17.35 9.95 -3.41
N SER A 401 -17.76 9.76 -4.67
CA SER A 401 -17.23 10.54 -5.81
C SER A 401 -17.57 12.02 -5.71
N ARG A 402 -18.68 12.39 -5.06
CA ARG A 402 -19.03 13.79 -4.81
C ARG A 402 -18.15 14.41 -3.72
N VAL A 403 -17.80 13.66 -2.69
CA VAL A 403 -16.94 14.13 -1.58
C VAL A 403 -15.47 14.12 -1.94
N PHE A 404 -14.97 13.04 -2.55
CA PHE A 404 -13.55 12.79 -2.82
C PHE A 404 -13.28 12.75 -4.33
N ASP A 405 -13.46 13.89 -5.01
CA ASP A 405 -13.14 14.06 -6.42
C ASP A 405 -11.67 14.48 -6.65
N ASN A 406 -11.24 14.52 -7.91
CA ASN A 406 -9.91 15.00 -8.33
C ASN A 406 -9.68 16.50 -8.04
N ARG A 407 -10.72 17.24 -7.65
CA ARG A 407 -10.55 18.61 -7.15
C ARG A 407 -9.99 18.54 -5.73
N LEU A 408 -10.64 17.81 -4.83
CA LEU A 408 -10.18 17.74 -3.43
C LEU A 408 -8.92 16.89 -3.25
N VAL A 409 -8.80 15.81 -4.02
CA VAL A 409 -7.79 14.77 -3.78
C VAL A 409 -6.69 14.83 -4.84
N ARG A 410 -5.46 14.98 -4.37
CA ARG A 410 -4.24 14.79 -5.16
C ARG A 410 -3.61 13.46 -4.74
N ARG A 411 -3.78 12.43 -5.56
CA ARG A 411 -3.25 11.09 -5.25
C ARG A 411 -2.38 10.59 -6.38
N ASN A 412 -1.10 10.43 -6.08
CA ASN A 412 -0.12 9.94 -7.02
C ASN A 412 0.36 8.56 -6.53
N THR A 413 0.12 7.52 -7.32
CA THR A 413 0.54 6.14 -7.03
C THR A 413 1.97 5.90 -7.49
N VAL A 414 2.56 4.79 -7.06
CA VAL A 414 3.90 4.36 -7.53
C VAL A 414 3.92 4.04 -9.03
N SER A 415 2.77 3.69 -9.59
CA SER A 415 2.57 3.42 -11.02
C SER A 415 2.30 4.67 -11.86
N LYS A 416 2.17 5.85 -11.23
CA LYS A 416 1.87 7.07 -11.97
C LYS A 416 3.02 7.43 -12.91
N GLN A 417 2.64 7.91 -14.09
CA GLN A 417 3.59 8.35 -15.10
C GLN A 417 3.57 9.88 -15.26
N PHE A 418 4.72 10.43 -15.63
CA PHE A 418 4.95 11.80 -16.05
C PHE A 418 5.74 11.74 -17.35
N ASN A 419 5.17 12.27 -18.42
CA ASN A 419 5.71 12.16 -19.77
C ASN A 419 6.02 10.70 -20.17
N GLY A 420 5.08 9.78 -19.88
CA GLY A 420 5.20 8.35 -20.16
C GLY A 420 6.21 7.58 -19.28
N ARG A 421 6.86 8.25 -18.31
CA ARG A 421 7.88 7.65 -17.43
C ARG A 421 7.39 7.58 -15.99
N SER A 422 7.78 6.57 -15.24
CA SER A 422 7.42 6.46 -13.81
C SER A 422 7.90 7.67 -13.02
N ILE A 423 7.03 8.27 -12.20
CA ILE A 423 7.41 9.37 -11.30
C ILE A 423 8.26 8.92 -10.11
N THR A 424 8.40 7.60 -9.93
CA THR A 424 9.18 7.02 -8.83
C THR A 424 10.22 6.03 -9.35
N GLY A 425 11.39 6.02 -8.71
CA GLY A 425 12.37 4.94 -8.85
C GLY A 425 12.09 3.76 -7.89
N LEU A 426 10.85 3.61 -7.41
CA LEU A 426 10.49 2.55 -6.48
C LEU A 426 10.47 1.21 -7.22
N ARG A 427 10.99 0.17 -6.57
CA ARG A 427 10.96 -1.19 -7.13
C ARG A 427 9.63 -1.85 -6.81
N VAL A 428 9.00 -2.48 -7.79
CA VAL A 428 7.84 -3.35 -7.55
C VAL A 428 8.34 -4.57 -6.77
N THR A 429 7.98 -4.65 -5.50
CA THR A 429 8.38 -5.74 -4.61
C THR A 429 7.12 -6.41 -4.10
N ARG A 430 7.01 -7.73 -4.28
CA ARG A 430 5.94 -8.53 -3.70
C ARG A 430 6.44 -9.11 -2.37
N PRO A 431 5.80 -8.79 -1.24
CA PRO A 431 6.16 -9.39 0.04
C PRO A 431 5.96 -10.91 0.01
N ASP A 432 6.92 -11.65 0.53
CA ASP A 432 6.84 -13.08 0.78
C ASP A 432 6.14 -13.34 2.11
N SER A 433 5.27 -14.34 2.16
CA SER A 433 4.54 -14.71 3.37
C SER A 433 5.01 -16.08 3.83
N LYS A 434 5.58 -16.14 5.04
CA LYS A 434 6.03 -17.40 5.64
C LYS A 434 5.05 -17.86 6.70
N TRP A 435 4.44 -18.99 6.42
CA TRP A 435 3.47 -19.62 7.28
C TRP A 435 4.15 -20.70 8.12
N LEU A 436 3.96 -20.62 9.42
CA LEU A 436 4.59 -21.47 10.43
C LEU A 436 3.52 -21.93 11.42
N GLU A 437 3.82 -22.94 12.23
CA GLU A 437 2.91 -23.47 13.24
C GLU A 437 3.56 -23.50 14.62
N THR A 438 2.77 -23.33 15.68
CA THR A 438 3.27 -23.47 17.05
C THR A 438 3.75 -24.91 17.27
N PRO A 439 4.98 -25.11 17.77
CA PRO A 439 5.48 -26.44 18.11
C PRO A 439 4.54 -27.18 19.07
N MET A 440 4.35 -28.48 18.86
CA MET A 440 3.44 -29.30 19.67
C MET A 440 3.74 -29.27 21.17
N GLN A 441 5.00 -29.10 21.56
CA GLN A 441 5.40 -28.96 22.97
C GLN A 441 4.89 -27.66 23.64
N HIS A 442 4.52 -26.65 22.86
CA HIS A 442 4.06 -25.35 23.35
C HIS A 442 2.56 -25.10 23.12
N ILE A 443 1.91 -25.85 22.21
CA ILE A 443 0.53 -25.59 21.76
C ILE A 443 -0.47 -25.48 22.91
N ASN A 444 -0.38 -26.33 23.93
CA ASN A 444 -1.31 -26.31 25.07
C ASN A 444 -1.15 -25.05 25.93
N ASN A 445 0.09 -24.55 26.09
CA ASN A 445 0.33 -23.31 26.83
C ASN A 445 -0.13 -22.10 26.00
N VAL A 446 0.11 -22.10 24.69
CA VAL A 446 -0.36 -21.04 23.78
C VAL A 446 -1.90 -21.01 23.74
N GLN A 447 -2.56 -22.18 23.70
CA GLN A 447 -4.01 -22.32 23.82
C GLN A 447 -4.52 -21.73 25.13
N ALA A 448 -3.84 -21.96 26.26
CA ALA A 448 -4.23 -21.36 27.54
C ALA A 448 -4.13 -19.82 27.52
N VAL A 449 -3.08 -19.26 26.89
CA VAL A 449 -2.96 -17.80 26.69
C VAL A 449 -4.06 -17.28 25.76
N ALA A 450 -4.44 -18.02 24.72
CA ALA A 450 -5.55 -17.68 23.82
C ALA A 450 -6.90 -17.62 24.55
N LEU A 451 -7.23 -18.66 25.31
CA LEU A 451 -8.47 -18.69 26.10
C LEU A 451 -8.50 -17.56 27.14
N PHE A 452 -7.39 -17.31 27.84
CA PHE A 452 -7.29 -16.17 28.76
C PHE A 452 -7.55 -14.84 28.03
N THR A 453 -6.94 -14.66 26.86
CA THR A 453 -7.11 -13.45 26.04
C THR A 453 -8.57 -13.28 25.62
N ARG A 454 -9.24 -14.37 25.24
CA ARG A 454 -10.67 -14.36 24.91
C ARG A 454 -11.52 -13.88 26.08
N GLU A 455 -11.30 -14.40 27.28
CA GLU A 455 -12.10 -13.99 28.44
C GLU A 455 -11.90 -12.51 28.78
N VAL A 456 -10.68 -11.98 28.62
CA VAL A 456 -10.44 -10.53 28.75
C VAL A 456 -11.22 -9.72 27.71
N ILE A 457 -11.30 -10.18 26.46
CA ILE A 457 -12.10 -9.50 25.42
C ILE A 457 -13.59 -9.51 25.76
N ARG A 458 -14.11 -10.68 26.16
CA ARG A 458 -15.52 -10.83 26.55
C ARG A 458 -15.88 -9.90 27.71
N GLU A 459 -15.01 -9.82 28.72
CA GLU A 459 -15.23 -8.96 29.87
C GLU A 459 -15.20 -7.47 29.49
N ASN A 460 -14.23 -7.03 28.68
CA ASN A 460 -14.20 -5.64 28.21
C ASN A 460 -15.42 -5.29 27.34
N ALA A 461 -15.87 -6.22 26.48
CA ALA A 461 -17.08 -6.03 25.69
C ALA A 461 -18.33 -5.93 26.58
N ARG A 462 -18.40 -6.73 27.65
CA ARG A 462 -19.46 -6.68 28.65
C ARG A 462 -19.48 -5.34 29.39
N VAL A 463 -18.32 -4.85 29.84
CA VAL A 463 -18.18 -3.55 30.53
C VAL A 463 -18.58 -2.39 29.62
N ALA A 464 -18.10 -2.37 28.37
CA ALA A 464 -18.49 -1.35 27.40
C ALA A 464 -20.02 -1.32 27.21
N LYS A 465 -20.63 -2.51 27.04
CA LYS A 465 -22.09 -2.63 26.91
C LYS A 465 -22.83 -2.09 28.15
N LEU A 466 -22.34 -2.34 29.36
CA LEU A 466 -22.93 -1.81 30.60
C LEU A 466 -22.84 -0.29 30.70
N ASN A 467 -21.81 0.31 30.12
CA ASN A 467 -21.62 1.77 30.07
C ASN A 467 -22.40 2.44 28.91
N GLY A 468 -23.17 1.67 28.13
CA GLY A 468 -23.82 2.18 26.92
C GLY A 468 -22.85 2.48 25.77
N GLU A 469 -21.60 1.99 25.86
CA GLU A 469 -20.57 2.17 24.85
C GLU A 469 -20.52 0.97 23.90
N VAL A 470 -20.28 1.24 22.62
CA VAL A 470 -19.93 0.18 21.67
C VAL A 470 -18.47 -0.19 21.90
N PHE A 471 -18.19 -1.47 22.15
CA PHE A 471 -16.83 -1.97 22.24
C PHE A 471 -16.11 -1.76 20.90
N LYS A 472 -15.33 -0.68 20.79
CA LYS A 472 -14.55 -0.35 19.60
C LYS A 472 -13.22 -1.13 19.63
N PRO A 473 -12.98 -2.09 18.72
CA PRO A 473 -11.83 -3.00 18.78
C PRO A 473 -10.49 -2.36 18.39
N ASP A 474 -10.25 -1.09 18.68
CA ASP A 474 -9.14 -0.33 18.11
C ASP A 474 -7.82 -0.57 18.85
N TYR A 475 -7.56 0.23 19.89
CA TYR A 475 -6.26 0.27 20.57
C TYR A 475 -6.20 -0.69 21.76
N THR A 476 -7.33 -0.83 22.45
CA THR A 476 -7.53 -1.77 23.55
C THR A 476 -7.30 -3.20 23.04
N LEU A 477 -7.78 -3.52 21.85
CA LEU A 477 -7.62 -4.84 21.25
C LEU A 477 -6.17 -5.17 20.89
N MET A 478 -5.41 -4.21 20.34
CA MET A 478 -3.97 -4.40 20.07
C MET A 478 -3.16 -4.66 21.35
N ASN A 479 -3.51 -3.99 22.45
CA ASN A 479 -2.93 -4.27 23.76
C ASN A 479 -3.36 -5.66 24.27
N ILE A 480 -4.62 -6.05 24.08
CA ILE A 480 -5.11 -7.38 24.47
C ILE A 480 -4.41 -8.48 23.65
N TYR A 481 -4.23 -8.29 22.35
CA TYR A 481 -3.51 -9.21 21.46
C TYR A 481 -2.00 -9.19 21.63
N SER A 482 -1.44 -8.26 22.41
CA SER A 482 0.01 -8.15 22.61
C SER A 482 0.64 -9.47 23.08
N ARG A 483 -0.06 -10.20 23.96
CA ARG A 483 0.37 -11.52 24.46
C ARG A 483 0.35 -12.58 23.37
N LEU A 484 -0.70 -12.60 22.55
CA LEU A 484 -0.83 -13.54 21.42
C LEU A 484 0.24 -13.31 20.36
N HIS A 485 0.48 -12.05 20.00
CA HIS A 485 1.58 -11.69 19.12
C HIS A 485 2.95 -12.05 19.70
N PHE A 486 3.13 -11.87 21.01
CA PHE A 486 4.38 -12.23 21.68
C PHE A 486 4.64 -13.74 21.61
N VAL A 487 3.64 -14.56 21.96
CA VAL A 487 3.79 -16.03 21.95
C VAL A 487 3.82 -16.62 20.54
N ALA A 488 3.38 -15.89 19.51
CA ALA A 488 3.62 -16.29 18.13
C ALA A 488 5.13 -16.31 17.81
N LEU A 489 5.89 -15.29 18.24
CA LEU A 489 7.34 -15.25 18.05
C LEU A 489 8.10 -16.05 19.12
N PHE A 490 7.57 -16.15 20.34
CA PHE A 490 8.18 -16.83 21.49
C PHE A 490 7.21 -17.84 22.13
N PRO A 491 6.91 -18.98 21.47
CA PRO A 491 5.94 -19.94 21.97
C PRO A 491 6.32 -20.53 23.34
N GLY A 492 7.62 -20.65 23.65
CA GLY A 492 8.11 -21.06 24.96
C GLY A 492 7.70 -20.11 26.09
N ALA A 493 7.41 -18.84 25.79
CA ALA A 493 7.01 -17.85 26.78
C ALA A 493 5.57 -18.02 27.28
N ALA A 494 4.73 -18.80 26.60
CA ALA A 494 3.33 -18.98 27.00
C ALA A 494 3.21 -19.54 28.43
N GLY A 495 4.09 -20.47 28.81
CA GLY A 495 4.15 -21.01 30.18
C GLY A 495 4.54 -19.95 31.20
N LEU A 496 5.53 -19.11 30.88
CA LEU A 496 6.02 -18.01 31.72
C LEU A 496 4.94 -16.95 31.96
N ILE A 497 4.22 -16.56 30.91
CA ILE A 497 3.12 -15.60 30.99
C ILE A 497 2.00 -16.15 31.87
N ARG A 498 1.65 -17.43 31.72
CA ARG A 498 0.59 -18.07 32.53
C ARG A 498 0.95 -18.12 34.02
N ARG A 499 2.23 -18.33 34.35
CA ARG A 499 2.72 -18.33 35.74
C ARG A 499 2.91 -16.91 36.31
N GLY A 500 2.73 -15.86 35.50
CA GLY A 500 2.97 -14.48 35.91
C GLY A 500 4.45 -14.11 36.03
N GLU A 501 5.37 -14.97 35.57
CA GLU A 501 6.82 -14.76 35.62
C GLU A 501 7.30 -13.75 34.57
N LEU A 502 6.57 -13.64 33.46
CA LEU A 502 6.86 -12.72 32.37
C LEU A 502 5.63 -11.86 32.03
N ASN A 503 5.76 -10.54 32.14
CA ASN A 503 4.76 -9.59 31.68
C ASN A 503 5.26 -8.91 30.39
N VAL A 504 4.43 -9.00 29.34
CA VAL A 504 4.76 -8.51 27.99
C VAL A 504 3.93 -7.31 27.56
N GLU A 505 3.12 -6.76 28.47
CA GLU A 505 2.31 -5.58 28.21
C GLU A 505 3.19 -4.34 28.05
N ASP A 506 2.91 -3.57 27.01
CA ASP A 506 3.66 -2.38 26.63
C ASP A 506 3.86 -1.42 27.83
N ALA A 507 2.81 -1.18 28.63
CA ALA A 507 2.90 -0.29 29.79
C ALA A 507 3.94 -0.76 30.82
N LYS A 508 3.97 -2.06 31.12
CA LYS A 508 4.90 -2.65 32.09
C LYS A 508 6.32 -2.74 31.55
N VAL A 509 6.48 -3.03 30.25
CA VAL A 509 7.80 -2.98 29.60
C VAL A 509 8.36 -1.55 29.61
N ARG A 510 7.52 -0.54 29.40
CA ARG A 510 7.92 0.88 29.50
C ARG A 510 8.36 1.27 30.90
N GLU A 511 7.63 0.84 31.92
CA GLU A 511 8.00 1.03 33.32
C GLU A 511 9.39 0.45 33.61
N GLN A 512 9.63 -0.80 33.15
CA GLN A 512 10.93 -1.45 33.30
C GLN A 512 12.06 -0.73 32.56
N ILE A 513 11.82 -0.24 31.33
CA ILE A 513 12.79 0.58 30.58
C ILE A 513 13.04 1.92 31.28
N GLY A 514 12.00 2.53 31.85
CA GLY A 514 12.09 3.79 32.59
C GLY A 514 13.02 3.71 33.81
N ASN A 515 13.11 2.52 34.42
CA ASN A 515 13.98 2.23 35.56
C ASN A 515 15.45 1.98 35.17
N ILE A 516 15.77 1.86 33.88
CA ILE A 516 17.15 1.78 33.41
C ILE A 516 17.78 3.18 33.53
N LYS A 517 19.04 3.25 33.99
CA LYS A 517 19.80 4.50 34.06
C LYS A 517 19.74 5.24 32.73
N VAL A 518 19.58 6.57 32.76
CA VAL A 518 19.40 7.41 31.56
C VAL A 518 20.51 7.18 30.52
N THR A 519 21.75 6.99 30.97
CA THR A 519 22.93 6.69 30.13
C THR A 519 22.89 5.33 29.43
N ASP A 520 22.01 4.43 29.87
CA ASP A 520 21.95 3.03 29.42
C ASP A 520 20.60 2.68 28.78
N LYS A 521 19.74 3.63 28.46
CA LYS A 521 18.38 3.35 27.95
C LYS A 521 18.33 2.57 26.62
N LEU A 522 19.40 2.56 25.84
CA LEU A 522 19.53 1.70 24.64
C LEU A 522 19.90 0.25 24.96
N LYS A 523 20.41 -0.02 26.16
CA LYS A 523 20.82 -1.34 26.62
C LYS A 523 19.61 -2.09 27.13
N VAL A 524 18.72 -2.46 26.22
CA VAL A 524 17.49 -3.20 26.55
C VAL A 524 17.77 -4.55 27.22
N GLU A 525 18.99 -5.07 27.11
CA GLU A 525 19.51 -6.20 27.89
C GLU A 525 19.45 -5.99 29.42
N ASN A 526 19.31 -4.75 29.90
CA ASN A 526 19.14 -4.44 31.31
C ASN A 526 17.69 -4.66 31.80
N VAL A 527 16.75 -5.01 30.93
CA VAL A 527 15.40 -5.44 31.33
C VAL A 527 15.49 -6.86 31.93
N VAL A 528 15.72 -6.92 33.25
CA VAL A 528 16.06 -8.14 34.01
C VAL A 528 15.08 -9.30 33.77
N SER A 529 13.78 -9.02 33.75
CA SER A 529 12.72 -10.01 33.46
C SER A 529 12.93 -10.69 32.12
N PHE A 530 13.22 -9.93 31.06
CA PHE A 530 13.41 -10.45 29.71
C PHE A 530 14.74 -11.21 29.59
N SER A 531 15.82 -10.62 30.10
CA SER A 531 17.16 -11.26 30.08
C SER A 531 17.20 -12.59 30.83
N ARG A 532 16.46 -12.73 31.93
CA ARG A 532 16.35 -13.99 32.68
C ARG A 532 15.65 -15.10 31.88
N HIS A 533 14.63 -14.75 31.09
CA HIS A 533 13.73 -15.73 30.48
C HIS A 533 13.91 -15.93 28.97
N VAL A 534 14.81 -15.19 28.31
CA VAL A 534 14.94 -15.20 26.84
C VAL A 534 15.23 -16.58 26.23
N GLU A 535 16.06 -17.43 26.87
CA GLU A 535 16.36 -18.77 26.33
C GLU A 535 15.17 -19.73 26.46
N GLU A 536 14.42 -19.65 27.56
CA GLU A 536 13.19 -20.44 27.75
C GLU A 536 12.10 -19.98 26.79
N ALA A 537 11.94 -18.66 26.64
CA ALA A 537 10.98 -18.05 25.72
C ALA A 537 11.26 -18.40 24.24
N ALA A 538 12.54 -18.43 23.85
CA ALA A 538 12.98 -18.70 22.48
C ALA A 538 13.00 -20.18 22.10
N ARG A 539 12.90 -21.10 23.07
CA ARG A 539 13.03 -22.53 22.85
C ARG A 539 12.04 -23.02 21.79
N GLY A 540 12.56 -23.68 20.75
CA GLY A 540 11.78 -24.29 19.68
C GLY A 540 10.98 -23.32 18.82
N SER A 541 11.25 -22.01 18.83
CA SER A 541 10.49 -21.06 18.01
C SER A 541 10.85 -21.16 16.52
N PRO A 542 9.93 -21.57 15.64
CA PRO A 542 10.21 -21.66 14.21
C PRO A 542 10.36 -20.27 13.55
N MET A 543 9.74 -19.23 14.12
CA MET A 543 9.91 -17.86 13.62
C MET A 543 11.32 -17.32 13.92
N LEU A 544 11.90 -17.64 15.08
CA LEU A 544 13.27 -17.24 15.41
C LEU A 544 14.29 -18.00 14.56
N GLU A 545 14.06 -19.28 14.30
CA GLU A 545 14.87 -20.07 13.37
C GLU A 545 14.85 -19.46 11.96
N PHE A 546 13.67 -19.08 11.46
CA PHE A 546 13.56 -18.38 10.19
C PHE A 546 14.32 -17.05 10.19
N ILE A 547 14.16 -16.22 11.22
CA ILE A 547 14.88 -14.93 11.32
C ILE A 547 16.40 -15.15 11.28
N LEU A 548 16.93 -16.13 12.02
CA LEU A 548 18.35 -16.46 12.01
C LEU A 548 18.83 -16.95 10.63
N ALA A 549 18.03 -17.78 9.96
CA ALA A 549 18.31 -18.24 8.60
C ALA A 549 18.31 -17.08 7.59
N GLU A 550 17.37 -16.14 7.70
CA GLU A 550 17.28 -14.96 6.84
C GLU A 550 18.47 -14.01 7.07
N ILE A 551 18.92 -13.86 8.31
CA ILE A 551 20.15 -13.12 8.63
C ILE A 551 21.37 -13.81 8.01
N GLY A 552 21.41 -15.15 8.02
CA GLY A 552 22.41 -15.93 7.31
C GLY A 552 22.42 -15.63 5.80
N ARG A 553 21.24 -15.63 5.17
CA ARG A 553 21.07 -15.28 3.75
C ARG A 553 21.53 -13.86 3.45
N MET A 554 21.12 -12.89 4.28
CA MET A 554 21.54 -11.49 4.17
C MET A 554 23.07 -11.35 4.20
N ARG A 555 23.77 -12.13 5.03
CA ARG A 555 25.24 -12.09 5.09
C ARG A 555 25.92 -12.73 3.88
N ALA A 556 25.25 -13.70 3.26
CA ALA A 556 25.73 -14.37 2.06
C ALA A 556 25.41 -13.59 0.78
N ASP A 557 24.51 -12.61 0.83
CA ASP A 557 24.16 -11.73 -0.28
C ASP A 557 25.34 -10.84 -0.68
N LYS A 558 25.76 -11.00 -1.94
CA LYS A 558 26.90 -10.31 -2.55
C LYS A 558 26.50 -9.15 -3.47
N GLU A 559 25.21 -8.87 -3.66
CA GLU A 559 24.74 -7.76 -4.51
C GLU A 559 25.29 -6.44 -3.98
N GLN A 560 25.72 -5.55 -4.87
CA GLN A 560 26.25 -4.24 -4.51
C GLN A 560 25.29 -3.14 -4.94
N ARG A 561 25.28 -2.03 -4.19
CA ARG A 561 24.57 -0.82 -4.62
C ARG A 561 25.23 -0.26 -5.86
N GLU A 562 24.42 0.08 -6.86
CA GLU A 562 24.89 0.80 -8.05
C GLU A 562 25.51 2.14 -7.65
N GLU A 563 26.66 2.46 -8.24
CA GLU A 563 27.28 3.78 -8.15
C GLU A 563 26.41 4.80 -8.90
N ILE A 564 26.31 6.02 -8.37
CA ILE A 564 25.57 7.09 -9.06
C ILE A 564 26.52 7.79 -10.01
N PRO A 565 26.29 7.78 -11.32
CA PRO A 565 27.08 8.56 -12.25
C PRO A 565 26.94 10.07 -11.93
N GLY A 566 28.05 10.78 -11.81
CA GLY A 566 28.07 12.25 -11.72
C GLY A 566 27.87 12.88 -10.34
N LEU A 567 27.63 12.11 -9.27
CA LEU A 567 27.88 12.65 -7.92
C LEU A 567 29.40 12.66 -7.70
N GLN A 568 29.98 13.87 -7.58
CA GLN A 568 31.40 14.07 -7.20
C GLN A 568 31.80 13.06 -6.12
N GLU A 569 32.93 12.38 -6.33
CA GLU A 569 33.44 11.24 -5.55
C GLU A 569 32.74 11.10 -4.20
N THR A 570 31.77 10.19 -4.11
CA THR A 570 31.29 9.72 -2.81
C THR A 570 32.54 9.44 -1.96
N PRO A 571 32.61 9.90 -0.71
CA PRO A 571 33.84 9.80 0.07
C PRO A 571 34.30 8.35 0.01
N ARG A 572 35.49 8.09 -0.61
CA ARG A 572 36.07 6.80 -1.09
C ARG A 572 36.15 5.65 -0.05
N ARG A 573 35.14 5.51 0.79
CA ARG A 573 35.07 4.75 2.04
C ARG A 573 33.65 4.27 2.33
N GLU A 574 32.69 4.28 1.42
CA GLU A 574 31.41 3.62 1.65
C GLU A 574 31.48 2.14 1.22
N ASN A 575 30.97 1.23 2.04
CA ASN A 575 30.81 -0.17 1.72
C ASN A 575 29.46 -0.37 1.00
N LEU A 576 29.47 -0.27 -0.32
CA LEU A 576 28.27 -0.39 -1.17
C LEU A 576 27.64 -1.80 -1.13
N GLY A 577 28.39 -2.83 -0.72
CA GLY A 577 27.90 -4.19 -0.51
C GLY A 577 27.29 -4.43 0.87
N LEU A 578 27.29 -3.45 1.78
CA LEU A 578 26.82 -3.63 3.15
C LEU A 578 25.31 -3.91 3.20
N LYS A 579 24.91 -5.09 3.66
CA LYS A 579 23.51 -5.49 3.82
C LYS A 579 23.00 -5.16 5.21
N LYS A 580 21.73 -4.74 5.29
CA LYS A 580 21.07 -4.42 6.56
C LYS A 580 19.64 -4.93 6.57
N MET A 581 19.19 -5.28 7.76
CA MET A 581 17.85 -5.83 8.02
C MET A 581 17.09 -4.94 9.00
N VAL A 582 15.81 -4.71 8.69
CA VAL A 582 14.84 -4.15 9.63
C VAL A 582 13.87 -5.25 10.04
N ILE A 583 13.68 -5.46 11.33
CA ILE A 583 12.63 -6.33 11.86
C ILE A 583 11.60 -5.47 12.57
N ILE A 584 10.40 -5.39 12.00
CA ILE A 584 9.27 -4.69 12.58
C ILE A 584 8.45 -5.67 13.42
N THR A 585 8.33 -5.37 14.71
CA THR A 585 7.58 -6.17 15.68
C THR A 585 6.22 -5.53 15.99
N PRO A 586 5.23 -6.31 16.49
CA PRO A 586 3.90 -5.75 16.77
C PRO A 586 3.91 -4.78 17.94
N ASN A 587 4.74 -5.03 18.96
CA ASN A 587 4.77 -4.28 20.20
C ASN A 587 6.19 -4.17 20.79
N LEU A 588 6.33 -3.40 21.87
CA LEU A 588 7.61 -3.10 22.51
C LEU A 588 8.22 -4.31 23.21
N GLY A 589 7.41 -5.10 23.92
CA GLY A 589 7.88 -6.32 24.57
C GLY A 589 8.55 -7.27 23.58
N THR A 590 7.90 -7.49 22.44
CA THR A 590 8.44 -8.36 21.37
C THR A 590 9.77 -7.82 20.82
N ALA A 591 9.88 -6.50 20.59
CA ALA A 591 11.12 -5.86 20.14
C ALA A 591 12.27 -6.06 21.13
N VAL A 592 12.02 -5.84 22.43
CA VAL A 592 13.00 -5.99 23.51
C VAL A 592 13.47 -7.43 23.60
N MET A 593 12.56 -8.40 23.67
CA MET A 593 12.92 -9.83 23.76
C MET A 593 13.73 -10.29 22.55
N LEU A 594 13.32 -9.90 21.35
CA LEU A 594 14.02 -10.26 20.12
C LEU A 594 15.42 -9.63 20.07
N THR A 595 15.58 -8.40 20.54
CA THR A 595 16.88 -7.75 20.60
C THR A 595 17.84 -8.49 21.51
N ILE A 596 17.39 -8.84 22.72
CA ILE A 596 18.20 -9.60 23.68
C ILE A 596 18.57 -10.97 23.12
N PHE A 597 17.61 -11.67 22.51
CA PHE A 597 17.85 -12.96 21.87
C PHE A 597 18.92 -12.85 20.77
N LEU A 598 18.77 -11.90 19.85
CA LEU A 598 19.72 -11.71 18.75
C LEU A 598 21.09 -11.23 19.25
N GLN A 599 21.16 -10.37 20.27
CA GLN A 599 22.44 -9.98 20.87
C GLN A 599 23.21 -11.19 21.42
N ARG A 600 22.53 -12.19 21.98
CA ARG A 600 23.18 -13.43 22.46
C ARG A 600 23.62 -14.36 21.33
N ARG A 601 22.91 -14.38 20.20
CA ARG A 601 23.19 -15.31 19.08
C ARG A 601 24.12 -14.74 18.02
N ILE A 602 24.05 -13.43 17.77
CA ILE A 602 24.71 -12.72 16.67
C ILE A 602 25.27 -11.37 17.12
N ALA A 603 25.90 -11.30 18.29
CA ALA A 603 26.50 -10.08 18.86
C ALA A 603 27.36 -9.28 17.86
N ALA A 604 28.08 -9.97 16.98
CA ALA A 604 28.94 -9.38 15.94
C ALA A 604 28.19 -8.47 14.95
N LEU A 605 26.88 -8.66 14.77
CA LEU A 605 26.03 -7.84 13.90
C LEU A 605 25.44 -6.61 14.60
N ASN A 606 25.71 -6.44 15.89
CA ASN A 606 25.23 -5.33 16.72
C ASN A 606 23.73 -5.04 16.52
N PRO A 607 22.82 -5.99 16.88
CA PRO A 607 21.39 -5.74 16.82
C PRO A 607 20.99 -4.59 17.75
N VAL A 608 20.21 -3.62 17.25
CA VAL A 608 19.79 -2.45 18.02
C VAL A 608 18.26 -2.36 18.07
N CYS A 609 17.72 -2.08 19.26
CA CYS A 609 16.30 -1.80 19.47
C CYS A 609 16.02 -0.30 19.36
N LEU A 610 15.14 0.11 18.44
CA LEU A 610 14.63 1.48 18.37
C LEU A 610 13.20 1.54 18.90
N HIS A 611 13.00 2.27 20.00
CA HIS A 611 11.71 2.42 20.67
C HIS A 611 11.39 3.86 21.07
N ALA A 612 10.12 4.15 21.34
CA ALA A 612 9.63 5.51 21.63
C ALA A 612 10.18 6.12 22.93
N HIS A 613 10.65 5.28 23.86
CA HIS A 613 11.15 5.70 25.19
C HIS A 613 12.66 5.93 25.22
N ALA A 614 13.37 5.69 24.11
CA ALA A 614 14.75 6.10 23.97
C ALA A 614 14.81 7.64 23.89
N SER A 615 15.81 8.26 24.52
CA SER A 615 16.00 9.71 24.40
C SER A 615 16.26 10.09 22.93
N PRO A 616 15.96 11.34 22.51
CA PRO A 616 16.23 11.79 21.14
C PRO A 616 17.66 11.50 20.69
N GLU A 617 18.65 11.77 21.54
CA GLU A 617 20.07 11.56 21.25
C GLU A 617 20.39 10.08 20.98
N HIS A 618 19.75 9.20 21.75
CA HIS A 618 19.89 7.75 21.62
C HIS A 618 19.22 7.21 20.36
N ARG A 619 18.03 7.71 20.02
CA ARG A 619 17.34 7.36 18.77
C ARG A 619 18.17 7.77 17.57
N ASP A 620 18.72 8.98 17.60
CA ASP A 620 19.59 9.47 16.54
C ASP A 620 20.89 8.67 16.45
N ALA A 621 21.48 8.27 17.58
CA ALA A 621 22.66 7.43 17.60
C ALA A 621 22.39 6.04 17.00
N ALA A 622 21.26 5.42 17.34
CA ALA A 622 20.83 4.14 16.79
C ALA A 622 20.60 4.23 15.27
N LEU A 623 19.86 5.24 14.82
CA LEU A 623 19.59 5.48 13.40
C LEU A 623 20.86 5.79 12.63
N ARG A 624 21.75 6.68 13.12
CA ARG A 624 23.03 6.96 12.46
C ARG A 624 23.93 5.73 12.35
N SER A 625 23.99 4.89 13.38
CA SER A 625 24.74 3.62 13.34
C SER A 625 24.14 2.66 12.30
N PHE A 626 22.81 2.61 12.21
CA PHE A 626 22.09 1.77 11.25
C PHE A 626 22.06 2.33 9.82
N GLU A 627 22.16 3.63 9.61
CA GLU A 627 22.15 4.23 8.27
C GLU A 627 23.57 4.32 7.68
N SER A 628 24.59 4.43 8.53
CA SER A 628 25.98 4.55 8.08
C SER A 628 26.45 3.36 7.24
N LEU A 629 26.93 3.66 6.03
CA LEU A 629 27.59 2.73 5.12
C LEU A 629 29.13 2.84 5.18
N THR A 630 29.69 3.56 6.16
CA THR A 630 31.14 3.83 6.18
C THR A 630 31.96 2.52 6.35
N ALA A 631 33.04 2.34 5.60
CA ALA A 631 33.94 1.19 5.64
C ALA A 631 35.08 1.35 6.67
N ARG A 632 34.94 2.24 7.66
CA ARG A 632 35.98 2.47 8.68
C ARG A 632 36.11 1.21 9.54
N LYS A 633 37.32 0.64 9.64
CA LYS A 633 37.62 -0.59 10.41
C LYS A 633 37.11 -0.60 11.86
N ASN A 634 36.93 0.57 12.48
CA ASN A 634 36.52 0.69 13.89
C ASN A 634 35.09 1.22 14.09
N ALA A 635 34.33 1.48 13.02
CA ALA A 635 32.95 1.92 13.17
C ALA A 635 32.06 0.72 13.54
N ARG A 636 31.41 0.76 14.71
CA ARG A 636 30.38 -0.22 15.08
C ARG A 636 29.10 0.07 14.30
N HIS A 637 28.92 -0.62 13.18
CA HIS A 637 27.68 -0.58 12.42
C HIS A 637 26.64 -1.48 13.07
N SER A 638 25.40 -1.00 13.13
CA SER A 638 24.27 -1.90 13.33
C SER A 638 23.85 -2.47 11.98
N TYR A 639 23.80 -3.79 11.88
CA TYR A 639 23.34 -4.52 10.71
C TYR A 639 21.85 -4.89 10.81
N VAL A 640 21.32 -4.95 12.04
CA VAL A 640 19.95 -5.36 12.32
C VAL A 640 19.29 -4.32 13.23
N LEU A 641 18.26 -3.65 12.70
CA LEU A 641 17.41 -2.73 13.46
C LEU A 641 16.11 -3.44 13.81
N ILE A 642 15.77 -3.47 15.10
CA ILE A 642 14.54 -4.06 15.61
C ILE A 642 13.69 -2.92 16.16
N THR A 643 12.43 -2.86 15.77
CA THR A 643 11.57 -1.73 16.17
C THR A 643 10.10 -2.12 16.20
N PRO A 644 9.32 -1.64 17.20
CA PRO A 644 7.88 -1.80 17.18
C PRO A 644 7.27 -1.05 15.98
N TYR A 645 6.15 -1.55 15.46
CA TYR A 645 5.44 -0.92 14.35
C TYR A 645 5.12 0.55 14.62
N ALA A 646 4.71 0.89 15.84
CA ALA A 646 4.38 2.27 16.24
C ALA A 646 5.55 3.25 16.13
N VAL A 647 6.79 2.76 16.03
CA VAL A 647 8.01 3.58 15.94
C VAL A 647 8.63 3.48 14.55
N GLY A 648 8.84 2.26 14.04
CA GLY A 648 9.52 2.06 12.77
C GLY A 648 8.62 1.78 11.57
N GLY A 649 7.34 1.47 11.79
CA GLY A 649 6.35 1.31 10.71
C GLY A 649 5.86 2.65 10.15
N THR A 650 6.03 3.73 10.92
CA THR A 650 5.53 5.08 10.59
C THR A 650 6.68 6.10 10.57
N GLY A 651 6.61 7.08 9.67
CA GLY A 651 7.56 8.19 9.60
C GLY A 651 9.00 7.87 9.13
N LEU A 652 9.67 6.83 9.62
CA LEU A 652 11.11 6.64 9.46
C LEU A 652 11.57 6.36 8.02
N ASN A 653 12.78 6.82 7.68
CA ASN A 653 13.48 6.42 6.45
C ASN A 653 14.47 5.31 6.79
N LEU A 654 14.26 4.10 6.27
CA LEU A 654 15.10 2.93 6.56
C LEU A 654 15.67 2.32 5.26
N GLN A 655 15.82 3.15 4.22
CA GLN A 655 16.28 2.72 2.89
C GLN A 655 17.70 2.15 2.85
N SER A 656 18.49 2.29 3.93
CA SER A 656 19.79 1.62 4.03
C SER A 656 19.65 0.10 4.07
N ALA A 657 18.50 -0.42 4.50
CA ALA A 657 18.18 -1.83 4.58
C ALA A 657 17.54 -2.35 3.31
N ASN A 658 17.96 -3.54 2.89
CA ASN A 658 17.39 -4.27 1.78
C ASN A 658 16.63 -5.53 2.21
N TYR A 659 16.77 -5.93 3.48
CA TYR A 659 15.94 -6.96 4.11
C TYR A 659 14.96 -6.33 5.08
N GLN A 660 13.70 -6.74 5.03
CA GLN A 660 12.68 -6.31 5.97
C GLN A 660 11.75 -7.47 6.34
N ILE A 661 11.62 -7.71 7.65
CA ILE A 661 10.73 -8.73 8.21
C ILE A 661 9.67 -8.05 9.06
N PHE A 662 8.40 -8.33 8.81
CA PHE A 662 7.37 -8.21 9.83
C PHE A 662 7.29 -9.51 10.62
N SER A 663 7.52 -9.45 11.93
CA SER A 663 7.40 -10.63 12.80
C SER A 663 5.95 -11.01 13.12
N PHE A 664 4.98 -10.42 12.42
CA PHE A 664 3.54 -10.57 12.59
C PHE A 664 2.85 -10.09 11.30
N PRO A 665 1.64 -10.59 10.97
CA PRO A 665 0.81 -9.95 9.96
C PRO A 665 0.28 -8.62 10.51
N PRO A 666 0.52 -7.47 9.84
CA PRO A 666 -0.12 -6.21 10.21
C PRO A 666 -1.65 -6.35 10.28
N ASN A 667 -2.36 -5.45 10.95
CA ASN A 667 -3.83 -5.57 11.03
C ASN A 667 -4.56 -5.11 9.75
N SER A 668 -3.84 -4.49 8.81
CA SER A 668 -4.37 -3.87 7.61
C SER A 668 -3.30 -3.78 6.51
N ARG A 669 -3.76 -3.73 5.26
CA ARG A 669 -2.90 -3.57 4.06
C ARG A 669 -2.20 -2.22 4.03
N ASP A 670 -2.86 -1.19 4.53
CA ASP A 670 -2.30 0.15 4.65
C ASP A 670 -1.09 0.15 5.60
N MET A 671 -1.19 -0.52 6.74
CA MET A 671 -0.06 -0.65 7.66
C MET A 671 1.10 -1.45 7.05
N GLN A 672 0.79 -2.55 6.37
CA GLN A 672 1.82 -3.33 5.68
C GLN A 672 2.54 -2.49 4.61
N THR A 673 1.78 -1.80 3.76
CA THR A 673 2.30 -0.94 2.69
C THR A 673 3.14 0.19 3.26
N GLN A 674 2.67 0.87 4.31
CA GLN A 674 3.41 1.93 4.98
C GLN A 674 4.73 1.44 5.58
N GLY A 675 4.72 0.27 6.24
CA GLY A 675 5.94 -0.26 6.85
C GLY A 675 6.94 -0.73 5.80
N PHE A 676 6.52 -1.38 4.71
CA PHE A 676 7.43 -1.74 3.61
C PHE A 676 7.98 -0.53 2.86
N ALA A 677 7.20 0.55 2.76
CA ALA A 677 7.65 1.82 2.19
C ALA A 677 8.69 2.57 3.05
N ARG A 678 9.14 1.98 4.17
CA ARG A 678 10.27 2.51 4.96
C ARG A 678 11.61 2.07 4.36
N THR A 679 11.68 0.87 3.77
CA THR A 679 12.86 0.37 3.05
C THR A 679 12.73 0.51 1.54
N ASN A 680 11.51 0.44 0.99
CA ASN A 680 11.22 0.75 -0.41
C ASN A 680 10.98 2.24 -0.59
N ARG A 681 12.06 3.00 -0.79
CA ARG A 681 12.03 4.44 -1.04
C ARG A 681 12.91 4.80 -2.22
N THR A 682 12.64 5.97 -2.81
CA THR A 682 13.50 6.57 -3.83
C THR A 682 14.92 6.71 -3.29
N GLY A 683 15.88 6.07 -3.97
CA GLY A 683 17.27 5.97 -3.52
C GLY A 683 17.68 4.58 -3.02
N GLN A 684 16.73 3.66 -2.83
CA GLN A 684 17.03 2.24 -2.68
C GLN A 684 17.66 1.71 -3.97
N ARG A 685 18.80 1.02 -3.85
CA ARG A 685 19.55 0.47 -5.00
C ARG A 685 19.82 -1.02 -4.92
N LEU A 686 19.46 -1.64 -3.80
CA LEU A 686 19.51 -3.09 -3.65
C LEU A 686 18.14 -3.68 -3.93
N THR A 687 18.14 -4.96 -4.27
CA THR A 687 16.93 -5.77 -4.34
C THR A 687 16.34 -5.92 -2.95
N LEU A 688 15.04 -5.68 -2.85
CA LEU A 688 14.31 -5.69 -1.60
C LEU A 688 13.77 -7.09 -1.30
N HIS A 689 14.04 -7.57 -0.10
CA HIS A 689 13.53 -8.82 0.45
C HIS A 689 12.55 -8.50 1.57
N HIS A 690 11.27 -8.52 1.24
CA HIS A 690 10.17 -8.23 2.17
C HIS A 690 9.51 -9.52 2.60
N THR A 691 9.40 -9.75 3.91
CA THR A 691 8.81 -10.97 4.45
C THR A 691 7.83 -10.68 5.58
N VAL A 692 6.70 -11.39 5.60
CA VAL A 692 5.74 -11.40 6.71
C VAL A 692 5.72 -12.79 7.34
N LEU A 693 5.95 -12.86 8.65
CA LEU A 693 5.87 -14.11 9.40
C LEU A 693 4.45 -14.29 9.97
N ILE A 694 3.85 -15.44 9.69
CA ILE A 694 2.48 -15.76 10.07
C ILE A 694 2.49 -17.10 10.81
N MET A 695 1.88 -17.12 12.00
CA MET A 695 1.70 -18.32 12.80
C MET A 695 0.27 -18.78 12.55
N GLN A 696 0.09 -19.86 11.79
CA GLN A 696 -1.20 -20.29 11.25
C GLN A 696 -2.23 -20.54 12.33
N ASP A 697 -1.79 -21.09 13.47
CA ASP A 697 -2.63 -21.49 14.58
C ASP A 697 -2.85 -20.37 15.61
N ASN A 698 -2.12 -19.24 15.51
CA ASN A 698 -2.25 -18.13 16.45
C ASN A 698 -3.51 -17.27 16.18
N PRO A 699 -4.41 -17.05 17.16
CA PRO A 699 -5.67 -16.34 16.93
C PRO A 699 -5.51 -14.91 16.44
N ALA A 700 -4.54 -14.15 16.98
CA ALA A 700 -4.31 -12.77 16.54
C ALA A 700 -3.83 -12.72 15.08
N HIS A 701 -2.99 -13.66 14.67
CA HIS A 701 -2.53 -13.76 13.28
C HIS A 701 -3.68 -14.21 12.37
N LYS A 702 -4.50 -15.19 12.79
CA LYS A 702 -5.71 -15.59 12.07
C LYS A 702 -6.63 -14.40 11.84
N ILE A 703 -7.00 -13.66 12.89
CA ILE A 703 -7.89 -12.49 12.81
C ILE A 703 -7.31 -11.42 11.87
N ASN A 704 -6.03 -11.11 11.99
CA ASN A 704 -5.39 -10.13 11.11
C ASN A 704 -5.42 -10.58 9.63
N MET A 705 -5.13 -11.85 9.35
CA MET A 705 -5.19 -12.39 7.97
C MET A 705 -6.61 -12.41 7.41
N VAL A 706 -7.61 -12.62 8.26
CA VAL A 706 -9.02 -12.54 7.87
C VAL A 706 -9.44 -11.10 7.56
N ASN A 707 -9.02 -10.16 8.39
CA ASN A 707 -9.23 -8.73 8.14
C ASN A 707 -8.56 -8.30 6.84
N PHE A 708 -7.34 -8.78 6.57
CA PHE A 708 -6.65 -8.57 5.30
C PHE A 708 -7.46 -9.04 4.10
N ALA A 709 -8.09 -10.21 4.19
CA ALA A 709 -8.91 -10.78 3.13
C ALA A 709 -10.36 -10.30 3.14
N ASN A 710 -10.71 -9.42 4.09
CA ASN A 710 -12.06 -8.91 4.26
C ASN A 710 -13.12 -10.04 4.30
N ARG A 711 -12.90 -11.01 5.18
CA ARG A 711 -13.82 -12.13 5.39
C ARG A 711 -14.40 -12.09 6.80
N THR A 712 -15.56 -12.70 6.98
CA THR A 712 -16.15 -12.92 8.31
C THR A 712 -15.74 -14.29 8.84
N ILE A 713 -15.35 -14.35 10.11
CA ILE A 713 -15.06 -15.61 10.81
C ILE A 713 -16.40 -16.23 11.26
N LEU A 714 -16.68 -17.49 10.89
CA LEU A 714 -17.91 -18.20 11.28
C LEU A 714 -17.79 -18.98 12.60
N GLY A 715 -16.72 -18.79 13.36
CA GLY A 715 -16.45 -19.47 14.62
C GLY A 715 -15.55 -18.67 15.55
N ASP A 716 -15.30 -19.20 16.75
CA ASP A 716 -14.42 -18.57 17.74
C ASP A 716 -12.94 -18.87 17.39
N PRO A 717 -12.12 -17.86 17.00
CA PRO A 717 -10.73 -18.08 16.63
C PRO A 717 -9.83 -18.50 17.80
N PHE A 718 -10.34 -18.49 19.04
CA PHE A 718 -9.60 -18.84 20.26
C PHE A 718 -9.90 -20.26 20.78
N ASP A 719 -10.92 -20.96 20.27
CA ASP A 719 -11.40 -22.23 20.87
C ASP A 719 -10.38 -23.37 20.80
N ASP A 720 -9.96 -23.77 19.59
CA ASP A 720 -8.99 -24.85 19.37
C ASP A 720 -8.00 -24.39 18.28
N LEU A 721 -6.77 -24.09 18.70
CA LEU A 721 -5.74 -23.56 17.80
C LEU A 721 -5.44 -24.52 16.63
N ARG A 722 -5.64 -25.83 16.84
CA ARG A 722 -5.42 -26.88 15.84
C ARG A 722 -6.52 -26.93 14.78
N ARG A 723 -7.69 -26.35 15.06
CA ARG A 723 -8.78 -26.32 14.09
C ARG A 723 -8.50 -25.26 13.03
N PRO A 724 -8.69 -25.60 11.74
CA PRO A 724 -8.67 -24.60 10.68
C PRO A 724 -9.79 -23.59 10.92
N LEU A 725 -9.52 -22.35 10.54
CA LEU A 725 -10.51 -21.29 10.68
C LEU A 725 -11.61 -21.47 9.63
N VAL A 726 -12.86 -21.42 10.06
CA VAL A 726 -14.02 -21.45 9.16
C VAL A 726 -14.39 -20.01 8.80
N LEU A 727 -14.39 -19.70 7.51
CA LEU A 727 -14.72 -18.40 6.97
C LEU A 727 -16.08 -18.41 6.31
N ALA A 728 -16.80 -17.29 6.43
CA ALA A 728 -17.93 -17.03 5.58
C ALA A 728 -17.45 -17.01 4.13
N ALA A 729 -18.30 -17.43 3.19
CA ALA A 729 -18.07 -17.08 1.79
C ALA A 729 -17.90 -15.55 1.67
N PRO A 730 -17.13 -15.03 0.69
CA PRO A 730 -17.17 -13.60 0.40
C PRO A 730 -18.63 -13.18 0.21
N ASP A 731 -19.01 -12.03 0.76
CA ASP A 731 -20.34 -11.47 0.53
C ASP A 731 -20.54 -11.29 -0.98
N GLY A 732 -21.68 -11.77 -1.50
CA GLY A 732 -22.02 -11.74 -2.92
C GLY A 732 -21.62 -12.97 -3.74
N MET A 733 -20.93 -13.97 -3.17
CA MET A 733 -20.77 -15.26 -3.86
C MET A 733 -22.09 -16.03 -3.91
N LYS A 734 -22.48 -16.46 -5.11
CA LYS A 734 -23.57 -17.39 -5.37
C LYS A 734 -23.27 -18.75 -4.74
N ARG A 735 -24.35 -19.47 -4.44
CA ARG A 735 -24.33 -20.92 -4.22
C ARG A 735 -24.91 -21.60 -5.44
N VAL A 736 -24.45 -22.81 -5.72
CA VAL A 736 -25.05 -23.62 -6.78
C VAL A 736 -26.49 -23.94 -6.38
N GLN A 737 -27.45 -23.53 -7.23
CA GLN A 737 -28.87 -23.80 -7.06
C GLN A 737 -29.28 -25.00 -7.92
N ARG A 738 -30.42 -25.63 -7.64
CA ARG A 738 -30.91 -26.74 -8.47
C ARG A 738 -31.56 -26.20 -9.73
N LEU A 739 -31.42 -26.92 -10.85
CA LEU A 739 -32.09 -26.58 -12.11
C LEU A 739 -33.61 -26.48 -11.92
N ALA A 740 -34.19 -27.40 -11.13
CA ALA A 740 -35.60 -27.40 -10.78
C ALA A 740 -36.07 -26.15 -10.01
N ASP A 741 -35.20 -25.51 -9.20
CA ASP A 741 -35.55 -24.28 -8.47
C ASP A 741 -35.80 -23.09 -9.42
N TRP A 742 -35.30 -23.20 -10.66
CA TRP A 742 -35.46 -22.23 -11.74
C TRP A 742 -36.48 -22.68 -12.81
N GLY A 743 -37.24 -23.74 -12.52
CA GLY A 743 -38.26 -24.28 -13.41
C GLY A 743 -37.72 -25.14 -14.55
N TYR A 744 -36.41 -25.44 -14.62
CA TYR A 744 -35.88 -26.35 -15.63
C TYR A 744 -36.18 -27.81 -15.27
N VAL A 745 -36.49 -28.61 -16.28
CA VAL A 745 -36.81 -30.04 -16.20
C VAL A 745 -35.79 -30.80 -17.04
N LEU A 746 -35.24 -31.88 -16.50
CA LEU A 746 -34.32 -32.74 -17.23
C LEU A 746 -35.04 -33.93 -17.84
N TYR A 747 -34.93 -34.07 -19.16
CA TYR A 747 -35.39 -35.23 -19.90
C TYR A 747 -34.23 -36.16 -20.17
N LYS A 748 -34.42 -37.44 -19.83
CA LYS A 748 -33.46 -38.48 -20.18
C LYS A 748 -33.74 -38.90 -21.62
N HIS A 749 -32.80 -38.65 -22.52
CA HIS A 749 -32.88 -39.18 -23.87
C HIS A 749 -32.63 -40.70 -23.80
N GLU A 750 -33.63 -41.52 -24.15
CA GLU A 750 -33.49 -42.99 -24.28
C GLU A 750 -33.00 -43.40 -25.68
N VAL A 751 -32.49 -42.45 -26.47
CA VAL A 751 -31.96 -42.77 -27.79
C VAL A 751 -30.68 -43.58 -27.61
N ASP A 752 -30.72 -44.81 -28.11
CA ASP A 752 -29.58 -45.72 -28.26
C ASP A 752 -28.61 -45.07 -29.26
N TYR A 753 -27.81 -44.10 -28.80
CA TYR A 753 -26.70 -43.46 -29.52
C TYR A 753 -25.57 -44.47 -29.77
N LYS A 754 -25.90 -45.67 -30.24
CA LYS A 754 -24.95 -46.74 -30.57
C LYS A 754 -24.18 -46.49 -31.86
N ALA A 755 -24.41 -45.40 -32.59
CA ALA A 755 -23.86 -45.26 -33.94
C ALA A 755 -23.53 -43.83 -34.41
N VAL A 756 -23.54 -42.81 -33.53
CA VAL A 756 -22.67 -41.65 -33.76
C VAL A 756 -21.51 -41.83 -32.81
N GLU A 757 -20.54 -42.56 -33.33
CA GLU A 757 -19.21 -42.77 -32.80
C GLU A 757 -18.66 -41.54 -32.04
N LEU A 758 -18.84 -41.51 -30.72
CA LEU A 758 -17.77 -41.10 -29.81
C LEU A 758 -16.63 -42.12 -29.93
N VAL A 759 -16.08 -42.33 -31.13
CA VAL A 759 -14.88 -43.13 -31.38
C VAL A 759 -13.68 -42.56 -30.59
N TYR A 760 -13.80 -41.32 -30.12
CA TYR A 760 -12.84 -40.68 -29.23
C TYR A 760 -12.99 -41.01 -27.74
N ALA A 761 -14.14 -41.54 -27.29
CA ALA A 761 -14.27 -42.07 -25.93
C ALA A 761 -13.69 -43.49 -25.82
N LYS A 762 -13.39 -44.18 -26.93
CA LYS A 762 -12.76 -45.52 -26.90
C LYS A 762 -11.36 -45.54 -26.27
N THR A 763 -10.69 -44.39 -26.12
CA THR A 763 -9.43 -44.28 -25.34
C THR A 763 -9.66 -44.06 -23.84
N ILE A 764 -10.90 -43.97 -23.37
CA ILE A 764 -11.25 -43.72 -21.98
C ILE A 764 -12.21 -44.82 -21.55
N GLU A 765 -11.66 -45.92 -21.05
CA GLU A 765 -12.34 -47.19 -20.78
C GLU A 765 -13.51 -47.10 -19.76
N ASP A 766 -13.76 -45.94 -19.13
CA ASP A 766 -14.73 -45.75 -18.04
C ASP A 766 -15.81 -44.66 -18.28
N ALA A 767 -15.96 -44.13 -19.50
CA ALA A 767 -16.89 -43.02 -19.74
C ALA A 767 -18.38 -43.46 -19.68
N GLN A 768 -19.10 -43.12 -18.60
CA GLN A 768 -20.56 -43.19 -18.57
C GLN A 768 -21.14 -41.91 -19.18
N CYS A 769 -21.61 -42.02 -20.43
CA CYS A 769 -22.31 -40.94 -21.10
C CYS A 769 -23.73 -40.79 -20.51
N HIS A 770 -24.05 -39.59 -20.03
CA HIS A 770 -25.38 -39.25 -19.52
C HIS A 770 -25.96 -38.11 -20.35
N SER A 771 -26.37 -38.41 -21.57
CA SER A 771 -27.10 -37.40 -22.35
C SER A 771 -28.39 -37.02 -21.64
N ARG A 772 -28.60 -35.72 -21.42
CA ARG A 772 -29.77 -35.14 -20.77
C ARG A 772 -30.17 -33.90 -21.53
N GLU A 773 -31.45 -33.74 -21.79
CA GLU A 773 -31.97 -32.50 -22.35
C GLU A 773 -32.54 -31.65 -21.22
N ILE A 774 -32.14 -30.38 -21.13
CA ILE A 774 -32.59 -29.48 -20.06
C ILE A 774 -33.62 -28.53 -20.67
N ILE A 775 -34.89 -28.68 -20.32
CA ILE A 775 -36.00 -27.94 -20.93
C ILE A 775 -36.72 -27.11 -19.87
N HIS A 776 -37.07 -25.86 -20.16
CA HIS A 776 -37.97 -25.07 -19.32
C HIS A 776 -39.42 -25.15 -19.87
N PRO A 777 -40.38 -25.78 -19.17
CA PRO A 777 -41.72 -26.10 -19.69
C PRO A 777 -42.68 -24.91 -19.84
N GLY A 778 -42.18 -23.67 -19.87
CA GLY A 778 -42.96 -22.44 -19.71
C GLY A 778 -43.52 -21.77 -20.97
N HIS A 779 -43.23 -22.25 -22.19
CA HIS A 779 -43.78 -21.65 -23.42
C HIS A 779 -44.05 -22.72 -24.48
N SER A 780 -45.24 -23.33 -24.42
CA SER A 780 -45.83 -24.03 -25.56
C SER A 780 -47.08 -23.29 -26.02
N SER A 781 -47.00 -22.69 -27.21
CA SER A 781 -48.16 -22.60 -28.10
C SER A 781 -47.84 -23.50 -29.28
N GLU A 782 -48.20 -24.77 -29.14
CA GLU A 782 -48.53 -25.82 -30.12
C GLU A 782 -47.84 -25.96 -31.51
N GLU A 783 -46.91 -25.12 -31.97
CA GLU A 783 -46.35 -25.29 -33.34
C GLU A 783 -44.83 -25.19 -33.51
N ASN A 784 -44.03 -25.06 -32.45
CA ASN A 784 -42.60 -25.40 -32.51
C ASN A 784 -42.14 -25.83 -31.12
N LEU A 785 -41.74 -27.09 -30.98
CA LEU A 785 -40.81 -27.51 -29.94
C LEU A 785 -39.46 -26.86 -30.25
N ASP A 786 -39.36 -25.55 -30.07
CA ASP A 786 -38.07 -24.87 -30.00
C ASP A 786 -37.41 -25.40 -28.72
N ILE A 787 -36.54 -26.40 -28.90
CA ILE A 787 -35.64 -26.93 -27.90
C ILE A 787 -34.90 -25.74 -27.29
N LEU A 788 -35.29 -25.39 -26.07
CA LEU A 788 -34.90 -24.14 -25.45
C LEU A 788 -33.45 -24.15 -24.97
N ASP A 789 -32.84 -25.32 -24.76
CA ASP A 789 -31.40 -25.56 -24.55
C ASP A 789 -31.06 -27.05 -24.87
N TYR A 790 -30.19 -27.32 -25.85
CA TYR A 790 -29.63 -28.68 -26.05
C TYR A 790 -28.31 -28.79 -25.29
N PHE A 791 -28.23 -29.75 -24.36
CA PHE A 791 -27.12 -29.89 -23.41
C PHE A 791 -26.64 -31.34 -23.30
N ASP A 792 -25.84 -31.80 -24.25
CA ASP A 792 -25.27 -33.14 -24.18
C ASP A 792 -23.96 -33.12 -23.37
N ALA A 793 -24.05 -33.56 -22.12
CA ALA A 793 -22.91 -33.59 -21.21
C ALA A 793 -22.75 -34.93 -20.50
N GLY A 794 -21.57 -35.52 -20.63
CA GLY A 794 -21.20 -36.78 -19.99
C GLY A 794 -20.14 -36.58 -18.93
N SER A 795 -19.97 -37.57 -18.06
CA SER A 795 -18.74 -37.69 -17.29
C SER A 795 -17.85 -38.76 -17.89
N VAL A 796 -16.66 -38.33 -18.28
CA VAL A 796 -15.67 -39.20 -18.94
C VAL A 796 -14.65 -39.75 -17.94
N ALA A 797 -14.39 -38.99 -16.86
CA ALA A 797 -13.69 -39.40 -15.65
C ALA A 797 -14.33 -38.69 -14.46
N GLY A 798 -14.27 -39.23 -13.24
CA GLY A 798 -14.95 -38.71 -12.03
C GLY A 798 -14.79 -37.20 -11.75
N ASP A 799 -13.82 -36.54 -12.37
CA ASP A 799 -13.47 -35.12 -12.22
C ASP A 799 -13.63 -34.27 -13.50
N THR A 800 -14.15 -34.84 -14.58
CA THR A 800 -14.22 -34.22 -15.92
C THR A 800 -15.66 -34.08 -16.39
N LEU A 801 -16.06 -32.85 -16.70
CA LEU A 801 -17.31 -32.51 -17.38
C LEU A 801 -17.05 -32.41 -18.89
N ALA A 802 -17.57 -33.37 -19.66
CA ALA A 802 -17.53 -33.34 -21.12
C ALA A 802 -18.79 -32.66 -21.65
N ILE A 803 -18.66 -31.76 -22.61
CA ILE A 803 -19.72 -30.99 -23.21
C ILE A 803 -19.59 -31.14 -24.73
N SER A 804 -20.48 -31.89 -25.37
CA SER A 804 -20.52 -32.02 -26.83
C SER A 804 -21.30 -30.88 -27.47
N GLU A 805 -22.36 -30.43 -26.81
CA GLU A 805 -23.19 -29.35 -27.30
C GLU A 805 -23.86 -28.60 -26.14
N ALA A 806 -23.82 -27.26 -26.17
CA ALA A 806 -24.34 -26.41 -25.10
C ALA A 806 -24.61 -25.00 -25.60
N TRP A 807 -25.88 -24.62 -25.67
CA TRP A 807 -26.32 -23.29 -26.12
C TRP A 807 -27.40 -22.80 -25.17
N ASN A 808 -27.39 -21.51 -24.83
CA ASN A 808 -28.47 -20.87 -24.06
C ASN A 808 -29.09 -19.63 -24.71
N SER A 809 -28.85 -19.47 -26.00
CA SER A 809 -29.34 -18.33 -26.79
C SER A 809 -30.81 -18.45 -27.17
N PHE A 810 -31.42 -19.64 -27.06
CA PHE A 810 -32.81 -19.86 -27.42
C PHE A 810 -33.78 -19.51 -26.29
N ASP A 811 -33.31 -19.43 -25.03
CA ASP A 811 -34.09 -18.93 -23.91
C ASP A 811 -34.36 -17.42 -24.04
N LYS A 812 -35.53 -17.09 -24.58
CA LYS A 812 -36.00 -15.71 -24.81
C LYS A 812 -36.55 -15.04 -23.56
N ARG A 813 -36.59 -15.70 -22.40
CA ARG A 813 -37.07 -15.08 -21.17
C ARG A 813 -36.17 -13.90 -20.76
N PRO A 814 -36.68 -12.95 -19.95
CA PRO A 814 -35.85 -11.87 -19.42
C PRO A 814 -34.61 -12.41 -18.70
N ARG A 815 -33.45 -11.74 -18.84
CA ARG A 815 -32.17 -12.18 -18.25
C ARG A 815 -32.19 -12.50 -16.75
N HIS A 816 -33.13 -11.94 -16.00
CA HIS A 816 -33.27 -12.19 -14.56
C HIS A 816 -34.07 -13.46 -14.24
N GLU A 817 -34.69 -14.07 -15.25
CA GLU A 817 -35.44 -15.32 -15.19
C GLU A 817 -34.71 -16.49 -15.88
N THR A 818 -33.65 -16.21 -16.64
CA THR A 818 -32.80 -17.21 -17.32
C THR A 818 -31.58 -17.55 -16.48
N LEU A 819 -31.13 -18.81 -16.54
CA LEU A 819 -29.82 -19.20 -16.03
C LEU A 819 -28.76 -18.91 -17.09
N SER A 820 -27.59 -18.46 -16.66
CA SER A 820 -26.46 -18.40 -17.59
C SER A 820 -25.92 -19.81 -17.84
N LEU A 821 -25.30 -20.04 -19.00
CA LEU A 821 -24.78 -21.36 -19.34
C LEU A 821 -23.87 -21.95 -18.24
N ARG A 822 -23.01 -21.13 -17.63
CA ARG A 822 -22.16 -21.58 -16.49
C ARG A 822 -22.98 -22.05 -15.27
N ASP A 823 -24.11 -21.40 -14.99
CA ASP A 823 -24.96 -21.77 -13.86
C ASP A 823 -25.64 -23.12 -14.16
N ILE A 824 -26.03 -23.36 -15.42
CA ILE A 824 -26.57 -24.64 -15.91
C ILE A 824 -25.50 -25.75 -15.80
N LEU A 825 -24.28 -25.50 -16.29
CA LEU A 825 -23.16 -26.47 -16.21
C LEU A 825 -22.88 -26.90 -14.77
N LEU A 826 -22.87 -25.94 -13.85
CA LEU A 826 -22.64 -26.21 -12.44
C LEU A 826 -23.80 -26.92 -11.77
N ALA A 827 -25.03 -26.47 -12.04
CA ALA A 827 -26.20 -27.11 -11.46
C ALA A 827 -26.34 -28.56 -11.94
N PHE A 828 -26.00 -28.84 -13.21
CA PHE A 828 -25.90 -30.18 -13.75
C PHE A 828 -24.81 -31.01 -13.04
N TRP A 829 -23.59 -30.49 -12.97
CA TRP A 829 -22.49 -31.19 -12.29
C TRP A 829 -22.80 -31.51 -10.83
N VAL A 830 -23.32 -30.53 -10.09
CA VAL A 830 -23.52 -30.66 -8.66
C VAL A 830 -24.75 -31.48 -8.31
N ASN A 831 -25.88 -31.19 -8.95
CA ASN A 831 -27.16 -31.76 -8.53
C ASN A 831 -27.54 -33.01 -9.33
N GLU A 832 -27.26 -33.04 -10.63
CA GLU A 832 -27.71 -34.12 -11.51
C GLU A 832 -26.71 -35.28 -11.56
N LEU A 833 -25.42 -34.95 -11.56
CA LEU A 833 -24.36 -35.96 -11.44
C LEU A 833 -24.02 -36.30 -9.99
N ASP A 834 -24.62 -35.62 -9.01
CA ASP A 834 -24.35 -35.72 -7.57
C ASP A 834 -22.85 -35.62 -7.24
N ARG A 835 -22.19 -34.57 -7.77
CA ARG A 835 -20.75 -34.37 -7.61
C ARG A 835 -20.41 -33.10 -6.85
N PRO A 836 -19.39 -33.10 -5.98
CA PRO A 836 -18.95 -31.87 -5.38
C PRO A 836 -18.41 -30.92 -6.46
N ALA A 837 -18.80 -29.65 -6.43
CA ALA A 837 -18.29 -28.62 -7.35
C ALA A 837 -16.74 -28.59 -7.38
N ARG A 838 -16.08 -28.74 -6.21
CA ARG A 838 -14.61 -28.83 -6.11
C ARG A 838 -13.99 -30.08 -6.77
N GLY A 839 -14.81 -31.09 -7.02
CA GLY A 839 -14.43 -32.29 -7.77
C GLY A 839 -14.27 -32.02 -9.26
N LEU A 840 -14.81 -30.92 -9.78
CA LEU A 840 -14.61 -30.54 -11.18
C LEU A 840 -13.17 -30.06 -11.39
N LYS A 841 -12.37 -30.88 -12.07
CA LYS A 841 -10.98 -30.59 -12.42
C LYS A 841 -10.78 -30.29 -13.89
N ARG A 842 -11.67 -30.76 -14.75
CA ARG A 842 -11.53 -30.57 -16.20
C ARG A 842 -12.89 -30.31 -16.83
N ILE A 843 -12.91 -29.41 -17.80
CA ILE A 843 -14.06 -29.19 -18.68
C ILE A 843 -13.57 -29.40 -20.11
N LEU A 844 -14.20 -30.31 -20.84
CA LEU A 844 -13.82 -30.70 -22.18
C LEU A 844 -14.97 -30.39 -23.14
N TYR A 845 -14.75 -29.46 -24.04
CA TYR A 845 -15.69 -29.10 -25.10
C TYR A 845 -15.34 -29.83 -26.39
N TYR A 846 -16.31 -30.51 -27.00
CA TYR A 846 -16.17 -31.15 -28.30
C TYR A 846 -16.85 -30.31 -29.39
N LEU A 847 -16.39 -30.47 -30.63
CA LEU A 847 -17.01 -29.90 -31.84
C LEU A 847 -17.38 -28.41 -31.68
N VAL A 848 -16.47 -27.60 -31.15
CA VAL A 848 -16.76 -26.21 -30.79
C VAL A 848 -17.04 -25.36 -32.04
N LYS A 849 -18.29 -24.89 -32.18
CA LYS A 849 -18.76 -24.04 -33.30
C LYS A 849 -18.72 -22.54 -33.02
N GLU A 850 -18.03 -22.08 -31.98
CA GLU A 850 -17.98 -20.66 -31.61
C GLU A 850 -17.08 -19.86 -32.56
N GLU A 851 -17.70 -19.00 -33.37
CA GLU A 851 -17.02 -18.28 -34.47
C GLU A 851 -15.88 -17.37 -34.00
N THR A 852 -16.01 -16.72 -32.84
CA THR A 852 -14.97 -15.81 -32.33
C THR A 852 -13.71 -16.58 -31.99
N LEU A 853 -13.86 -17.70 -31.30
CA LEU A 853 -12.78 -18.61 -30.95
C LEU A 853 -12.16 -19.16 -32.23
N ARG A 854 -12.98 -19.70 -33.15
CA ARG A 854 -12.53 -20.35 -34.39
C ARG A 854 -11.80 -19.40 -35.35
N TYR A 855 -12.41 -18.26 -35.70
CA TYR A 855 -11.92 -17.42 -36.79
C TYR A 855 -11.01 -16.27 -36.34
N ARG A 856 -11.01 -15.92 -35.05
CA ARG A 856 -10.21 -14.79 -34.54
C ARG A 856 -9.19 -15.20 -33.50
N LEU A 857 -9.65 -15.77 -32.38
CA LEU A 857 -8.76 -16.03 -31.24
C LEU A 857 -7.82 -17.18 -31.52
N TRP A 858 -8.29 -18.26 -32.15
CA TRP A 858 -7.48 -19.43 -32.41
C TRP A 858 -6.27 -19.14 -33.31
N PRO A 859 -6.43 -18.53 -34.52
CA PRO A 859 -5.27 -18.15 -35.32
C PRO A 859 -4.33 -17.18 -34.59
N ALA A 860 -4.87 -16.24 -33.83
CA ALA A 860 -4.06 -15.27 -33.08
C ALA A 860 -3.23 -15.93 -31.98
N ILE A 861 -3.80 -16.88 -31.25
CA ILE A 861 -3.13 -17.61 -30.18
C ILE A 861 -2.04 -18.53 -30.74
N TYR A 862 -2.33 -19.29 -31.81
CA TYR A 862 -1.31 -20.12 -32.47
C TYR A 862 -0.17 -19.28 -33.06
N ASN A 863 -0.48 -18.14 -33.68
CA ASN A 863 0.53 -17.21 -34.18
C ASN A 863 1.38 -16.62 -33.04
N LEU A 864 0.75 -16.21 -31.94
CA LEU A 864 1.45 -15.71 -30.75
C LEU A 864 2.39 -16.76 -30.14
N MET A 865 1.95 -18.02 -30.13
CA MET A 865 2.73 -19.16 -29.63
C MET A 865 3.80 -19.66 -30.62
N GLY A 866 3.74 -19.24 -31.89
CA GLY A 866 4.64 -19.70 -32.94
C GLY A 866 4.45 -21.18 -33.31
N VAL A 867 3.24 -21.71 -33.16
CA VAL A 867 2.89 -23.13 -33.36
C VAL A 867 1.95 -23.26 -34.56
N ASN A 868 2.01 -24.38 -35.31
CA ASN A 868 1.08 -24.66 -36.40
C ASN A 868 -0.29 -25.09 -35.83
N GLN A 869 -1.40 -24.62 -36.42
CA GLN A 869 -2.77 -24.94 -36.00
C GLN A 869 -3.12 -26.43 -36.03
N THR A 870 -2.34 -27.26 -36.74
CA THR A 870 -2.51 -28.72 -36.77
C THR A 870 -1.85 -29.45 -35.60
N GLN A 871 -1.22 -28.73 -34.65
CA GLN A 871 -0.53 -29.31 -33.50
C GLN A 871 -1.30 -29.04 -32.20
N ASP A 872 -1.20 -29.97 -31.26
CA ASP A 872 -1.68 -29.80 -29.90
C ASP A 872 -1.03 -28.55 -29.28
N LEU A 873 -1.83 -27.71 -28.64
CA LEU A 873 -1.36 -26.50 -27.99
C LEU A 873 -1.83 -26.43 -26.55
N LEU A 874 -0.87 -26.48 -25.62
CA LEU A 874 -1.10 -26.32 -24.19
C LEU A 874 -0.60 -24.95 -23.74
N ILE A 875 -1.46 -24.21 -23.05
CA ILE A 875 -1.18 -22.86 -22.54
C ILE A 875 -1.42 -22.85 -21.04
N ARG A 876 -0.35 -22.68 -20.26
CA ARG A 876 -0.39 -22.72 -18.79
C ARG A 876 -0.49 -21.32 -18.20
N ARG A 877 -1.17 -21.22 -17.05
CA ARG A 877 -1.24 -19.99 -16.24
C ARG A 877 0.13 -19.48 -15.82
N GLU A 878 1.00 -20.42 -15.43
CA GLU A 878 2.40 -20.16 -15.05
C GLU A 878 3.33 -20.51 -16.22
N GLY A 879 2.96 -20.08 -17.43
CA GLY A 879 3.75 -20.32 -18.64
C GLY A 879 5.18 -19.81 -18.52
N GLU A 880 6.12 -20.53 -19.13
CA GLU A 880 7.56 -20.24 -19.04
C GLU A 880 7.97 -19.06 -19.93
N SER A 881 7.18 -18.76 -20.96
CA SER A 881 7.42 -17.69 -21.92
C SER A 881 6.45 -16.53 -21.76
N ALA A 882 6.88 -15.32 -22.16
CA ALA A 882 6.03 -14.14 -22.17
C ALA A 882 4.83 -14.32 -23.13
N GLN A 883 5.04 -15.01 -24.25
CA GLN A 883 4.02 -15.32 -25.25
C GLN A 883 2.93 -16.22 -24.65
N GLU A 884 3.29 -17.25 -23.90
CA GLU A 884 2.34 -18.15 -23.25
C GLU A 884 1.52 -17.43 -22.18
N GLN A 885 2.16 -16.55 -21.39
CA GLN A 885 1.47 -15.71 -20.40
C GLN A 885 0.50 -14.73 -21.07
N GLU A 886 0.88 -14.12 -22.19
CA GLU A 886 0.02 -13.24 -22.98
C GLU A 886 -1.14 -14.00 -23.63
N ALA A 887 -0.88 -15.21 -24.14
CA ALA A 887 -1.89 -16.09 -24.72
C ALA A 887 -2.92 -16.51 -23.66
N PHE A 888 -2.46 -16.90 -22.48
CA PHE A 888 -3.32 -17.24 -21.34
C PHE A 888 -4.19 -16.06 -20.91
N ALA A 889 -3.59 -14.87 -20.76
CA ALA A 889 -4.31 -13.66 -20.40
C ALA A 889 -5.33 -13.24 -21.47
N THR A 890 -4.99 -13.44 -22.75
CA THR A 890 -5.89 -13.18 -23.87
C THR A 890 -7.11 -14.10 -23.80
N LEU A 891 -6.91 -15.42 -23.64
CA LEU A 891 -8.01 -16.39 -23.50
C LEU A 891 -8.93 -16.06 -22.33
N LEU A 892 -8.38 -15.68 -21.16
CA LEU A 892 -9.19 -15.25 -20.03
C LEU A 892 -10.04 -14.01 -20.30
N ARG A 893 -9.53 -13.08 -21.12
CA ARG A 893 -10.18 -11.78 -21.39
C ARG A 893 -11.16 -11.84 -22.56
N THR A 894 -10.94 -12.71 -23.53
CA THR A 894 -11.66 -12.66 -24.82
C THR A 894 -12.40 -13.94 -25.17
N SER A 895 -11.99 -15.11 -24.66
CA SER A 895 -12.70 -16.36 -24.94
C SER A 895 -13.99 -16.42 -24.11
N PRO A 896 -15.17 -16.62 -24.72
CA PRO A 896 -16.42 -16.79 -23.98
C PRO A 896 -16.34 -17.90 -22.92
N PHE A 897 -15.62 -18.99 -23.25
CA PHE A 897 -15.37 -20.10 -22.34
C PHE A 897 -14.43 -19.71 -21.19
N GLY A 898 -13.31 -19.05 -21.50
CA GLY A 898 -12.37 -18.56 -20.49
C GLY A 898 -13.01 -17.58 -19.51
N ILE A 899 -13.78 -16.62 -20.03
CA ILE A 899 -14.56 -15.64 -19.25
C ILE A 899 -15.64 -16.35 -18.42
N GLY A 900 -16.38 -17.28 -19.03
CA GLY A 900 -17.46 -18.02 -18.39
C GLY A 900 -16.98 -18.82 -17.19
N ILE A 901 -15.89 -19.57 -17.36
CA ILE A 901 -15.26 -20.34 -16.28
C ILE A 901 -14.62 -19.43 -15.25
N GLN A 902 -13.93 -18.35 -15.65
CA GLN A 902 -13.38 -17.42 -14.67
C GLN A 902 -14.48 -16.80 -13.79
N LYS A 903 -15.60 -16.37 -14.38
CA LYS A 903 -16.79 -15.92 -13.63
C LYS A 903 -17.37 -17.01 -12.74
N MET A 904 -17.41 -18.24 -13.21
CA MET A 904 -17.85 -19.39 -12.41
C MET A 904 -16.99 -19.56 -11.15
N LEU A 905 -15.66 -19.45 -11.29
CA LEU A 905 -14.73 -19.53 -10.16
C LEU A 905 -14.84 -18.32 -9.21
N ASP A 906 -15.10 -17.14 -9.76
CA ASP A 906 -15.18 -15.88 -9.00
C ASP A 906 -16.54 -15.69 -8.29
N GLU A 907 -17.63 -16.17 -8.90
CA GLU A 907 -18.99 -15.97 -8.39
C GLU A 907 -19.40 -17.06 -7.40
N TYR A 908 -18.87 -18.29 -7.46
CA TYR A 908 -19.37 -19.41 -6.66
C TYR A 908 -18.48 -19.78 -5.48
N SER A 909 -19.08 -19.80 -4.29
CA SER A 909 -18.37 -20.11 -3.03
C SER A 909 -17.69 -21.48 -3.01
N GLU A 910 -18.26 -22.42 -3.74
CA GLU A 910 -17.82 -23.79 -3.86
C GLU A 910 -16.48 -23.88 -4.60
N PHE A 911 -16.21 -22.95 -5.52
CA PHE A 911 -14.96 -22.82 -6.25
C PHE A 911 -13.95 -21.89 -5.59
N ALA A 912 -14.22 -21.39 -4.38
CA ALA A 912 -13.27 -20.53 -3.68
C ALA A 912 -11.88 -21.20 -3.61
N GLY A 913 -10.91 -20.56 -4.27
CA GLY A 913 -9.52 -21.02 -4.35
C GLY A 913 -9.17 -21.92 -5.52
N VAL A 914 -10.15 -22.31 -6.33
CA VAL A 914 -9.93 -23.05 -7.58
C VAL A 914 -9.54 -22.05 -8.67
N GLN A 915 -8.56 -22.41 -9.49
CA GLN A 915 -8.06 -21.56 -10.56
C GLN A 915 -8.00 -22.31 -11.89
N ILE A 916 -8.16 -21.58 -13.00
CA ILE A 916 -7.81 -22.14 -14.31
C ILE A 916 -6.30 -22.35 -14.35
N ARG A 917 -5.87 -23.60 -14.53
CA ARG A 917 -4.47 -24.02 -14.63
C ARG A 917 -3.96 -23.91 -16.06
N SER A 918 -4.76 -24.35 -17.02
CA SER A 918 -4.36 -24.38 -18.43
C SER A 918 -5.54 -24.47 -19.38
N PHE A 919 -5.29 -24.01 -20.60
CA PHE A 919 -6.09 -24.24 -21.78
C PHE A 919 -5.34 -25.21 -22.69
N GLU A 920 -6.03 -26.21 -23.22
CA GLU A 920 -5.47 -27.19 -24.14
C GLU A 920 -6.36 -27.28 -25.38
N PHE A 921 -5.72 -27.10 -26.51
CA PHE A 921 -6.30 -27.14 -27.84
C PHE A 921 -5.85 -28.42 -28.51
N LEU A 922 -6.81 -29.27 -28.87
CA LEU A 922 -6.52 -30.55 -29.51
C LEU A 922 -7.03 -30.46 -30.95
N PRO A 923 -6.14 -30.49 -31.96
CA PRO A 923 -6.52 -30.57 -33.36
C PRO A 923 -7.32 -31.86 -33.59
N GLU A 924 -8.36 -31.77 -34.40
CA GLU A 924 -9.15 -32.93 -34.77
C GLU A 924 -8.32 -33.88 -35.64
N PRO A 925 -8.45 -35.20 -35.48
CA PRO A 925 -7.89 -36.14 -36.44
C PRO A 925 -8.56 -35.90 -37.80
N PRO A 926 -7.83 -36.04 -38.92
CA PRO A 926 -8.41 -35.90 -40.24
C PRO A 926 -9.48 -36.97 -40.41
N SER A 927 -10.75 -36.57 -40.34
CA SER A 927 -11.88 -37.45 -40.65
C SER A 927 -12.37 -37.08 -42.04
N ASP A 928 -12.76 -38.10 -42.81
CA ASP A 928 -13.26 -37.96 -44.18
C ASP A 928 -14.64 -37.27 -44.27
N TRP A 929 -15.15 -36.75 -43.14
CA TRP A 929 -16.40 -36.01 -43.06
C TRP A 929 -16.13 -34.53 -43.37
N THR A 930 -16.50 -34.17 -44.58
CA THR A 930 -16.22 -32.92 -45.28
C THR A 930 -16.80 -31.66 -44.59
N ASP A 931 -15.97 -30.61 -44.60
CA ASP A 931 -16.25 -29.17 -44.72
C ASP A 931 -16.21 -28.23 -43.50
N GLU A 932 -16.07 -28.70 -42.25
CA GLU A 932 -15.88 -27.76 -41.13
C GLU A 932 -14.75 -28.18 -40.17
N LEU A 933 -13.75 -27.31 -40.02
CA LEU A 933 -12.70 -27.38 -38.99
C LEU A 933 -13.34 -27.31 -37.59
N SER A 934 -13.76 -28.45 -37.05
CA SER A 934 -14.03 -28.61 -35.62
C SER A 934 -12.73 -28.81 -34.84
N PHE A 935 -12.74 -28.47 -33.55
CA PHE A 935 -11.62 -28.74 -32.65
C PHE A 935 -12.15 -29.08 -31.25
N GLN A 936 -11.30 -29.72 -30.45
CA GLN A 936 -11.60 -29.93 -29.03
C GLN A 936 -10.87 -28.89 -28.18
N PHE A 937 -11.54 -28.45 -27.13
CA PHE A 937 -11.03 -27.44 -26.22
C PHE A 937 -11.18 -27.90 -24.78
N ARG A 938 -10.06 -27.97 -24.05
CA ARG A 938 -10.03 -28.43 -22.66
C ARG A 938 -9.54 -27.33 -21.74
N ILE A 939 -10.27 -27.14 -20.65
CA ILE A 939 -9.89 -26.25 -19.54
C ILE A 939 -9.58 -27.11 -18.32
N THR A 940 -8.39 -26.95 -17.77
CA THR A 940 -8.01 -27.64 -16.53
C THR A 940 -8.08 -26.68 -15.35
N LEU A 941 -8.68 -27.13 -14.26
CA LEU A 941 -8.85 -26.43 -12.99
C LEU A 941 -7.93 -27.05 -11.94
N THR A 942 -7.34 -26.23 -11.08
CA THR A 942 -6.49 -26.70 -9.96
C THR A 942 -6.97 -26.17 -8.63
#